data_AF-A0A7C5S9M7-F1
#
_entry.id   AF-A0A7C5S9M7-F1
#
_cell.length_a   1.000
_cell.length_b   1.000
_cell.length_c   1.000
_cell.angle_alpha   90.00
_cell.angle_beta   90.00
_cell.angle_gamma   90.00
#
_symmetry.space_group_name_H-M   'P 1'
#
loop_
_entity.id
_entity.type
_entity.pdbx_description
1 polymer ?
#
loop_
_entity_poly.entity_id
_entity_poly.type
_entity_poly.pdbx_seq_one_letter_code
_entity_poly.pdbx_strand_id
1 'polypeptide(L)'
;MGFFDYIKRDFQAVFERDPAARSKLEVIFSYPGFHAILLHRINHALYKRRVPFLPRFLSHIGRLLTGIEIHPAAKIGPGFFIDHGMGVVIGETTEIGKDCLLYQGVTLGGTGKEKGKRHPTLGDNVVVGAGAKVLGAIKIGNYVKIGANAVVLRSVPDYSIVVGVPGRVIKKKVVRVTDYGLEETLDHIHMPDPVEEKFRELEGHIAQLQRRIEILEGRGGRMRVFNTLSGKKEVFSPLEEGKVKIYACGVTVYDLCHIGHARSAIVFDVIRRYFRYKGFDVTYIRNFTDIDDKIINRAKKEGIPWDEVARKYTEEYYRDMDALGVERADLEPRATEHIKEIIEIVKGLIEKGYAYVVDGDVYFEVEKFKDYGKLSKRSLKDMMAGARVDVDERKKNPLDFALWKASKEGEPAWPSPWGPGRPGWHIECSAMSMKHLGETFDIHGGGADLIFPHHENEIAQSEAYTGKPFVRYWIHNGFITIDREKMSKSLGNFFTIRDILKRFDPEVVRVFLLSTHYRSPIEFSEEQLLEAEASVDRFYTTLQRVEIFKSLGSRKERRSPLEEPLRQSTESLRARFEEAMDDDFNTALALGHMYELLREINRFLDSKPSGDVALSLISDAIRALRETGAVLNVFQRSPKEWHLSLLRTRVPNMTEEEIQKKIELRASARKEKDWKRADAIRDELKEKGIILEDTPSGTIWRVKAGHGR
;
A
#
# COMPACT_ATOMS: atom_id res chain seq x y z
N MET A 1 21.50 -45.47 -4.67
CA MET A 1 21.72 -45.18 -3.24
C MET A 1 21.25 -46.37 -2.43
N GLY A 2 22.09 -46.86 -1.55
CA GLY A 2 21.81 -47.99 -0.66
C GLY A 2 20.97 -47.59 0.55
N PHE A 3 20.54 -48.59 1.33
CA PHE A 3 19.77 -48.41 2.57
C PHE A 3 20.43 -47.43 3.55
N PHE A 4 21.75 -47.50 3.70
CA PHE A 4 22.52 -46.61 4.58
C PHE A 4 22.62 -45.18 4.06
N ASP A 5 22.65 -44.97 2.73
CA ASP A 5 22.68 -43.62 2.15
C ASP A 5 21.38 -42.87 2.44
N TYR A 6 20.25 -43.58 2.45
CA TYR A 6 18.94 -43.01 2.74
C TYR A 6 18.85 -42.55 4.20
N ILE A 7 19.30 -43.39 5.13
CA ILE A 7 19.36 -43.03 6.55
C ILE A 7 20.29 -41.84 6.77
N LYS A 8 21.46 -41.84 6.12
CA LYS A 8 22.42 -40.73 6.20
C LYS A 8 21.81 -39.42 5.71
N ARG A 9 21.08 -39.44 4.60
CA ARG A 9 20.42 -38.24 4.05
C ARG A 9 19.30 -37.74 4.95
N ASP A 10 18.46 -38.63 5.52
CA ASP A 10 17.42 -38.20 6.46
C ASP A 10 18.01 -37.59 7.74
N PHE A 11 19.10 -38.18 8.24
CA PHE A 11 19.82 -37.66 9.39
C PHE A 11 20.37 -36.25 9.12
N GLN A 12 20.93 -36.01 7.92
CA GLN A 12 21.37 -34.68 7.49
C GLN A 12 20.21 -33.69 7.36
N ALA A 13 19.06 -34.15 6.86
CA ALA A 13 17.89 -33.30 6.68
C ALA A 13 17.37 -32.69 8.00
N VAL A 14 17.60 -33.36 9.15
CA VAL A 14 17.26 -32.80 10.48
C VAL A 14 18.04 -31.51 10.73
N PHE A 15 19.37 -31.51 10.52
CA PHE A 15 20.21 -30.33 10.74
C PHE A 15 19.96 -29.20 9.73
N GLU A 16 19.57 -29.55 8.50
CA GLU A 16 19.27 -28.57 7.46
C GLU A 16 17.94 -27.83 7.72
N ARG A 17 17.00 -28.46 8.43
CA ARG A 17 15.61 -28.01 8.50
C ARG A 17 15.12 -27.63 9.88
N ASP A 18 15.81 -28.09 10.93
CA ASP A 18 15.52 -27.70 12.30
C ASP A 18 16.71 -26.96 12.91
N PRO A 19 16.62 -25.62 13.08
CA PRO A 19 17.67 -24.84 13.71
C PRO A 19 17.87 -25.17 15.20
N ALA A 20 16.95 -25.92 15.82
CA ALA A 20 17.08 -26.38 17.20
C ALA A 20 17.98 -27.61 17.34
N ALA A 21 18.35 -28.30 16.25
CA ALA A 21 19.22 -29.48 16.29
C ALA A 21 20.68 -29.09 16.58
N ARG A 22 21.15 -29.27 17.81
CA ARG A 22 22.49 -28.82 18.25
C ARG A 22 23.56 -29.89 18.17
N SER A 23 23.20 -31.17 18.26
CA SER A 23 24.18 -32.26 18.25
C SER A 23 23.68 -33.56 17.61
N LYS A 24 24.64 -34.39 17.16
CA LYS A 24 24.33 -35.71 16.59
C LYS A 24 23.66 -36.66 17.58
N LEU A 25 24.06 -36.62 18.85
CA LEU A 25 23.49 -37.46 19.90
C LEU A 25 22.04 -37.07 20.18
N GLU A 26 21.75 -35.78 20.21
CA GLU A 26 20.39 -35.24 20.37
C GLU A 26 19.46 -35.73 19.25
N VAL A 27 19.89 -35.67 17.99
CA VAL A 27 19.09 -36.21 16.87
C VAL A 27 18.89 -37.72 16.98
N ILE A 28 19.92 -38.46 17.40
CA ILE A 28 19.82 -39.93 17.53
C ILE A 28 18.89 -40.35 18.67
N PHE A 29 18.79 -39.60 19.76
CA PHE A 29 18.06 -40.02 20.97
C PHE A 29 16.77 -39.25 21.23
N SER A 30 16.57 -38.08 20.63
CA SER A 30 15.52 -37.14 21.04
C SER A 30 14.69 -36.56 19.89
N TYR A 31 14.81 -37.10 18.66
CA TYR A 31 14.00 -36.68 17.51
C TYR A 31 12.99 -37.75 17.08
N PRO A 32 11.73 -37.69 17.55
CA PRO A 32 10.70 -38.68 17.23
C PRO A 32 10.43 -38.84 15.73
N GLY A 33 10.52 -37.74 14.97
CA GLY A 33 10.38 -37.76 13.51
C GLY A 33 11.44 -38.62 12.83
N PHE A 34 12.71 -38.46 13.23
CA PHE A 34 13.81 -39.27 12.71
C PHE A 34 13.67 -40.74 13.11
N HIS A 35 13.28 -41.03 14.36
CA HIS A 35 13.04 -42.40 14.83
C HIS A 35 11.94 -43.11 14.04
N ALA A 36 10.83 -42.42 13.77
CA ALA A 36 9.72 -42.97 12.99
C ALA A 36 10.16 -43.34 11.57
N ILE A 37 10.96 -42.49 10.93
CA ILE A 37 11.50 -42.73 9.59
C ILE A 37 12.49 -43.90 9.61
N LEU A 38 13.40 -43.96 10.58
CA LEU A 38 14.37 -45.04 10.72
C LEU A 38 13.67 -46.40 10.89
N LEU A 39 12.69 -46.48 11.79
CA LEU A 39 11.87 -47.67 12.00
C LEU A 39 11.09 -48.03 10.73
N HIS A 40 10.51 -47.05 10.03
CA HIS A 40 9.85 -47.29 8.75
C HIS A 40 10.81 -47.88 7.72
N ARG A 41 12.05 -47.40 7.58
CA ARG A 41 13.01 -47.95 6.61
C ARG A 41 13.31 -49.42 6.88
N ILE A 42 13.49 -49.79 8.14
CA ILE A 42 13.66 -51.19 8.57
C ILE A 42 12.41 -52.01 8.22
N ASN A 43 11.23 -51.51 8.60
CA ASN A 43 9.95 -52.19 8.35
C ASN A 43 9.66 -52.35 6.86
N HIS A 44 9.96 -51.34 6.04
CA HIS A 44 9.80 -51.37 4.59
C HIS A 44 10.74 -52.38 3.94
N ALA A 45 11.97 -52.51 4.45
CA ALA A 45 12.91 -53.54 3.98
C ALA A 45 12.43 -54.96 4.32
N LEU A 46 11.88 -55.18 5.53
CA LEU A 46 11.26 -56.45 5.92
C LEU A 46 10.00 -56.77 5.10
N TYR A 47 9.17 -55.74 4.85
CA TYR A 47 7.98 -55.85 4.00
C TYR A 47 8.35 -56.27 2.57
N LYS A 48 9.38 -55.66 1.97
CA LYS A 48 9.90 -56.04 0.64
C LYS A 48 10.40 -57.48 0.57
N ARG A 49 10.93 -58.01 1.68
CA ARG A 49 11.33 -59.43 1.82
C ARG A 49 10.16 -60.37 2.09
N ARG A 50 8.91 -59.87 2.03
CA ARG A 50 7.68 -60.62 2.26
C ARG A 50 7.62 -61.29 3.64
N VAL A 51 8.26 -60.69 4.65
CA VAL A 51 8.16 -61.16 6.03
C VAL A 51 6.71 -60.94 6.50
N PRO A 52 5.97 -61.99 6.90
CA PRO A 52 4.58 -61.87 7.29
C PRO A 52 4.45 -61.21 8.66
N PHE A 53 3.40 -60.40 8.85
CA PHE A 53 2.95 -59.78 10.12
C PHE A 53 3.94 -58.80 10.81
N LEU A 54 5.21 -59.15 10.92
CA LEU A 54 6.25 -58.43 11.65
C LEU A 54 6.40 -56.95 11.22
N PRO A 55 6.44 -56.59 9.92
CA PRO A 55 6.53 -55.18 9.53
C PRO A 55 5.35 -54.34 10.03
N ARG A 56 4.14 -54.92 10.04
CA ARG A 56 2.92 -54.23 10.49
C ARG A 56 2.92 -54.08 12.01
N PHE A 57 3.28 -55.14 12.73
CA PHE A 57 3.44 -55.09 14.18
C PHE A 57 4.47 -54.02 14.60
N LEU A 58 5.65 -54.00 13.99
CA LEU A 58 6.69 -53.00 14.26
C LEU A 58 6.24 -51.58 13.91
N SER A 59 5.40 -51.39 12.88
CA SER A 59 4.82 -50.07 12.60
C SER A 59 3.90 -49.57 13.72
N HIS A 60 3.19 -50.45 14.41
CA HIS A 60 2.37 -50.09 15.57
C HIS A 60 3.22 -49.72 16.80
N ILE A 61 4.35 -50.40 17.00
CA ILE A 61 5.33 -50.01 18.03
C ILE A 61 5.90 -48.62 17.71
N GLY A 62 6.30 -48.38 16.45
CA GLY A 62 6.77 -47.06 16.02
C GLY A 62 5.73 -45.96 16.29
N ARG A 63 4.44 -46.23 16.01
CA ARG A 63 3.35 -45.32 16.32
C ARG A 63 3.21 -45.04 17.81
N LEU A 64 3.31 -46.07 18.66
CA LEU A 64 3.22 -45.91 20.11
C LEU A 64 4.34 -45.03 20.66
N LEU A 65 5.56 -45.19 20.14
CA LEU A 65 6.74 -44.46 20.61
C LEU A 65 6.81 -43.01 20.10
N THR A 66 6.32 -42.74 18.90
CA THR A 66 6.56 -41.46 18.21
C THR A 66 5.30 -40.64 17.96
N GLY A 67 4.11 -41.23 18.07
CA GLY A 67 2.85 -40.60 17.67
C GLY A 67 2.65 -40.49 16.15
N ILE A 68 3.55 -41.06 15.35
CA ILE A 68 3.54 -41.03 13.88
C ILE A 68 3.15 -42.42 13.35
N GLU A 69 2.10 -42.51 12.53
CA GLU A 69 1.70 -43.76 11.86
C GLU A 69 2.21 -43.77 10.41
N ILE A 70 3.16 -44.67 10.12
CA ILE A 70 3.64 -44.92 8.74
C ILE A 70 3.39 -46.36 8.36
N HIS A 71 2.60 -46.59 7.31
CA HIS A 71 2.38 -47.95 6.81
C HIS A 71 3.68 -48.55 6.22
N PRO A 72 4.03 -49.82 6.51
CA PRO A 72 5.27 -50.44 6.00
C PRO A 72 5.41 -50.45 4.48
N ALA A 73 4.29 -50.52 3.76
CA ALA A 73 4.27 -50.55 2.30
C ALA A 73 4.47 -49.18 1.62
N ALA A 74 4.36 -48.07 2.37
CA ALA A 74 4.57 -46.73 1.82
C ALA A 74 6.00 -46.60 1.28
N LYS A 75 6.17 -45.87 0.17
CA LYS A 75 7.49 -45.65 -0.44
C LYS A 75 7.95 -44.23 -0.12
N ILE A 76 9.07 -44.10 0.59
CA ILE A 76 9.58 -42.81 1.04
C ILE A 76 11.01 -42.61 0.50
N GLY A 77 11.19 -41.52 -0.26
CA GLY A 77 12.48 -41.08 -0.77
C GLY A 77 13.47 -40.66 0.34
N PRO A 78 14.74 -40.42 0.00
CA PRO A 78 15.74 -39.90 0.93
C PRO A 78 15.49 -38.41 1.26
N GLY A 79 15.91 -37.97 2.45
CA GLY A 79 15.81 -36.57 2.89
C GLY A 79 14.44 -36.20 3.44
N PHE A 80 13.63 -37.21 3.77
CA PHE A 80 12.32 -36.98 4.34
C PHE A 80 12.47 -36.48 5.78
N PHE A 81 11.78 -35.39 6.11
CA PHE A 81 11.81 -34.81 7.45
C PHE A 81 10.37 -34.68 7.98
N ILE A 82 10.16 -35.08 9.23
CA ILE A 82 8.89 -34.89 9.93
C ILE A 82 9.19 -34.02 11.13
N ASP A 83 8.67 -32.81 11.10
CA ASP A 83 8.82 -31.84 12.17
C ASP A 83 7.59 -31.87 13.10
N HIS A 84 7.81 -31.89 14.40
CA HIS A 84 6.78 -32.01 15.43
C HIS A 84 5.73 -33.14 15.18
N GLY A 85 6.10 -34.28 14.59
CA GLY A 85 5.22 -35.23 13.90
C GLY A 85 4.01 -35.88 14.62
N MET A 86 3.62 -35.47 15.81
CA MET A 86 2.45 -35.99 16.52
C MET A 86 1.20 -35.97 15.61
N GLY A 87 0.53 -37.12 15.49
CA GLY A 87 -0.70 -37.26 14.71
C GLY A 87 -0.52 -37.33 13.20
N VAL A 88 0.72 -37.48 12.69
CA VAL A 88 0.97 -37.73 11.26
C VAL A 88 0.54 -39.15 10.89
N VAL A 89 -0.22 -39.27 9.79
CA VAL A 89 -0.72 -40.55 9.27
C VAL A 89 -0.35 -40.70 7.78
N ILE A 90 0.44 -41.72 7.46
CA ILE A 90 0.89 -42.05 6.10
C ILE A 90 0.37 -43.43 5.71
N GLY A 91 -0.56 -43.46 4.75
CA GLY A 91 -1.24 -44.67 4.35
C GLY A 91 -0.46 -45.59 3.41
N GLU A 92 -0.99 -46.79 3.21
CA GLU A 92 -0.32 -47.94 2.58
C GLU A 92 0.31 -47.69 1.22
N THR A 93 -0.42 -47.04 0.32
CA THR A 93 0.02 -46.84 -1.07
C THR A 93 0.59 -45.44 -1.32
N THR A 94 0.99 -44.75 -0.24
CA THR A 94 1.59 -43.41 -0.33
C THR A 94 2.98 -43.51 -0.96
N GLU A 95 3.29 -42.57 -1.84
CA GLU A 95 4.64 -42.40 -2.40
C GLU A 95 5.11 -40.98 -2.11
N ILE A 96 6.29 -40.83 -1.53
CA ILE A 96 6.88 -39.54 -1.16
C ILE A 96 8.23 -39.42 -1.86
N GLY A 97 8.42 -38.34 -2.61
CA GLY A 97 9.67 -37.99 -3.28
C GLY A 97 10.81 -37.63 -2.31
N LYS A 98 11.87 -37.05 -2.86
CA LYS A 98 13.05 -36.63 -2.11
C LYS A 98 12.79 -35.33 -1.37
N ASP A 99 13.47 -35.17 -0.23
CA ASP A 99 13.57 -33.88 0.45
C ASP A 99 12.19 -33.28 0.84
N CYS A 100 11.21 -34.12 1.16
CA CYS A 100 9.88 -33.67 1.60
C CYS A 100 9.84 -33.39 3.11
N LEU A 101 8.95 -32.47 3.51
CA LEU A 101 8.73 -32.08 4.91
C LEU A 101 7.25 -32.19 5.27
N LEU A 102 6.93 -32.91 6.35
CA LEU A 102 5.59 -32.89 6.96
C LEU A 102 5.64 -32.33 8.38
N TYR A 103 4.63 -31.53 8.71
CA TYR A 103 4.39 -31.05 10.08
C TYR A 103 3.38 -31.94 10.82
N GLN A 104 3.12 -31.63 12.10
CA GLN A 104 2.16 -32.32 12.97
C GLN A 104 0.77 -32.46 12.34
N GLY A 105 0.05 -33.55 12.65
CA GLY A 105 -1.34 -33.75 12.25
C GLY A 105 -1.60 -33.92 10.75
N VAL A 106 -0.56 -34.07 9.93
CA VAL A 106 -0.71 -34.28 8.48
C VAL A 106 -1.27 -35.68 8.19
N THR A 107 -2.30 -35.74 7.33
CA THR A 107 -2.88 -37.01 6.87
C THR A 107 -2.68 -37.20 5.37
N LEU A 108 -1.92 -38.22 4.99
CA LEU A 108 -1.82 -38.72 3.61
C LEU A 108 -2.73 -39.94 3.47
N GLY A 109 -4.01 -39.66 3.21
CA GLY A 109 -5.12 -40.60 3.34
C GLY A 109 -5.64 -41.14 2.00
N GLY A 110 -6.29 -42.29 2.05
CA GLY A 110 -6.92 -42.90 0.89
C GLY A 110 -8.38 -42.48 0.71
N THR A 111 -8.86 -42.41 -0.53
CA THR A 111 -10.29 -42.29 -0.84
C THR A 111 -10.83 -43.61 -1.39
N GLY A 112 -11.97 -44.08 -0.88
CA GLY A 112 -12.63 -45.32 -1.34
C GLY A 112 -12.16 -46.62 -0.66
N LYS A 113 -12.82 -47.74 -0.99
CA LYS A 113 -12.56 -49.09 -0.43
C LYS A 113 -11.89 -50.05 -1.43
N GLU A 114 -11.48 -49.56 -2.59
CA GLU A 114 -10.95 -50.39 -3.69
C GLU A 114 -9.52 -50.86 -3.43
N LYS A 115 -9.16 -52.03 -3.99
CA LYS A 115 -7.81 -52.60 -3.91
C LYS A 115 -6.94 -51.97 -5.01
N GLY A 116 -6.05 -51.04 -4.65
CA GLY A 116 -5.16 -50.37 -5.60
C GLY A 116 -4.45 -49.11 -5.03
N LYS A 117 -3.87 -48.30 -5.92
CA LYS A 117 -3.33 -46.97 -5.57
C LYS A 117 -4.51 -46.10 -5.13
N ARG A 118 -4.51 -45.70 -3.86
CA ARG A 118 -5.61 -44.94 -3.23
C ARG A 118 -5.12 -43.74 -2.41
N HIS A 119 -3.84 -43.72 -2.05
CA HIS A 119 -3.18 -42.66 -1.30
C HIS A 119 -2.37 -41.75 -2.25
N PRO A 120 -2.00 -40.53 -1.83
CA PRO A 120 -1.33 -39.57 -2.70
C PRO A 120 0.10 -39.96 -3.10
N THR A 121 0.58 -39.33 -4.16
CA THR A 121 2.00 -39.29 -4.55
C THR A 121 2.52 -37.86 -4.40
N LEU A 122 3.50 -37.63 -3.54
CA LEU A 122 4.22 -36.36 -3.41
C LEU A 122 5.48 -36.39 -4.28
N GLY A 123 5.69 -35.33 -5.07
CA GLY A 123 6.93 -35.09 -5.81
C GLY A 123 8.11 -34.74 -4.88
N ASP A 124 9.19 -34.23 -5.46
CA ASP A 124 10.38 -33.83 -4.73
C ASP A 124 10.20 -32.41 -4.12
N ASN A 125 10.83 -32.15 -2.98
CA ASN A 125 10.80 -30.86 -2.28
C ASN A 125 9.39 -30.37 -1.91
N VAL A 126 8.50 -31.28 -1.51
CA VAL A 126 7.14 -30.93 -1.07
C VAL A 126 7.11 -30.64 0.43
N VAL A 127 6.50 -29.53 0.82
CA VAL A 127 6.25 -29.16 2.22
C VAL A 127 4.75 -29.25 2.51
N VAL A 128 4.36 -29.95 3.56
CA VAL A 128 2.95 -30.11 3.97
C VAL A 128 2.77 -29.57 5.38
N GLY A 129 2.07 -28.45 5.49
CA GLY A 129 1.82 -27.72 6.73
C GLY A 129 0.96 -28.48 7.73
N ALA A 130 1.01 -28.03 8.99
CA ALA A 130 0.36 -28.69 10.11
C ALA A 130 -1.15 -28.91 9.88
N GLY A 131 -1.65 -30.10 10.21
CA GLY A 131 -3.07 -30.44 10.13
C GLY A 131 -3.62 -30.64 8.71
N ALA A 132 -2.80 -30.52 7.66
CA ALA A 132 -3.26 -30.66 6.28
C ALA A 132 -3.62 -32.12 5.92
N LYS A 133 -4.62 -32.28 5.06
CA LYS A 133 -5.15 -33.58 4.61
C LYS A 133 -5.02 -33.69 3.11
N VAL A 134 -4.17 -34.59 2.64
CA VAL A 134 -4.00 -34.89 1.20
C VAL A 134 -4.63 -36.24 0.96
N LEU A 135 -5.77 -36.27 0.26
CA LEU A 135 -6.62 -37.44 0.19
C LEU A 135 -6.80 -37.93 -1.24
N GLY A 136 -6.67 -39.24 -1.42
CA GLY A 136 -6.94 -39.93 -2.67
C GLY A 136 -5.70 -40.18 -3.52
N ALA A 137 -5.90 -40.86 -4.65
CA ALA A 137 -4.85 -41.20 -5.62
C ALA A 137 -4.47 -39.98 -6.49
N ILE A 138 -4.07 -38.89 -5.84
CA ILE A 138 -3.71 -37.63 -6.48
C ILE A 138 -2.19 -37.43 -6.49
N LYS A 139 -1.70 -36.67 -7.48
CA LYS A 139 -0.28 -36.33 -7.62
C LYS A 139 -0.03 -34.88 -7.21
N ILE A 140 0.89 -34.69 -6.28
CA ILE A 140 1.43 -33.38 -5.91
C ILE A 140 2.76 -33.21 -6.62
N GLY A 141 2.91 -32.13 -7.37
CA GLY A 141 4.11 -31.81 -8.14
C GLY A 141 5.34 -31.51 -7.29
N ASN A 142 6.45 -31.20 -7.96
CA ASN A 142 7.70 -30.83 -7.30
C ASN A 142 7.65 -29.39 -6.76
N TYR A 143 8.39 -29.10 -5.69
CA TYR A 143 8.48 -27.76 -5.09
C TYR A 143 7.11 -27.18 -4.69
N VAL A 144 6.22 -28.04 -4.20
CA VAL A 144 4.87 -27.63 -3.77
C VAL A 144 4.84 -27.39 -2.27
N LYS A 145 4.15 -26.31 -1.86
CA LYS A 145 3.87 -26.03 -0.43
C LYS A 145 2.37 -26.12 -0.17
N ILE A 146 1.96 -27.00 0.72
CA ILE A 146 0.57 -27.13 1.17
C ILE A 146 0.46 -26.41 2.52
N GLY A 147 -0.41 -25.41 2.60
CA GLY A 147 -0.64 -24.63 3.82
C GLY A 147 -1.28 -25.46 4.93
N ALA A 148 -1.18 -24.94 6.16
CA ALA A 148 -1.77 -25.58 7.33
C ALA A 148 -3.29 -25.79 7.17
N ASN A 149 -3.79 -26.90 7.70
CA ASN A 149 -5.21 -27.30 7.67
C ASN A 149 -5.85 -27.43 6.26
N ALA A 150 -5.07 -27.33 5.18
CA ALA A 150 -5.61 -27.45 3.83
C ALA A 150 -6.11 -28.87 3.53
N VAL A 151 -7.19 -28.99 2.77
CA VAL A 151 -7.74 -30.29 2.34
C VAL A 151 -7.57 -30.46 0.83
N VAL A 152 -6.50 -31.14 0.42
CA VAL A 152 -6.15 -31.32 -0.99
C VAL A 152 -6.81 -32.58 -1.54
N LEU A 153 -7.74 -32.39 -2.47
CA LEU A 153 -8.54 -33.46 -3.10
C LEU A 153 -8.26 -33.64 -4.59
N ARG A 154 -7.36 -32.83 -5.17
CA ARG A 154 -7.03 -32.82 -6.60
C ARG A 154 -5.52 -32.73 -6.78
N SER A 155 -5.02 -33.25 -7.91
CA SER A 155 -3.60 -33.15 -8.26
C SER A 155 -3.15 -31.69 -8.39
N VAL A 156 -1.91 -31.42 -7.98
CA VAL A 156 -1.32 -30.08 -7.88
C VAL A 156 -0.08 -30.02 -8.78
N PRO A 157 0.06 -29.01 -9.65
CA PRO A 157 1.22 -28.87 -10.52
C PRO A 157 2.48 -28.43 -9.76
N ASP A 158 3.64 -28.60 -10.38
CA ASP A 158 4.93 -28.15 -9.84
C ASP A 158 4.92 -26.65 -9.50
N TYR A 159 5.77 -26.23 -8.56
CA TYR A 159 5.97 -24.84 -8.12
C TYR A 159 4.65 -24.14 -7.74
N SER A 160 3.87 -24.79 -6.87
CA SER A 160 2.54 -24.33 -6.48
C SER A 160 2.36 -24.26 -4.97
N ILE A 161 1.52 -23.33 -4.52
CA ILE A 161 1.04 -23.29 -3.13
C ILE A 161 -0.42 -23.70 -3.09
N VAL A 162 -0.83 -24.47 -2.09
CA VAL A 162 -2.22 -24.90 -1.90
C VAL A 162 -2.71 -24.50 -0.52
N VAL A 163 -3.83 -23.79 -0.43
CA VAL A 163 -4.45 -23.41 0.86
C VAL A 163 -5.96 -23.63 0.86
N GLY A 164 -6.55 -23.71 2.06
CA GLY A 164 -7.99 -23.74 2.25
C GLY A 164 -8.64 -25.13 2.23
N VAL A 165 -9.96 -25.15 2.44
CA VAL A 165 -10.80 -26.34 2.49
C VAL A 165 -12.06 -26.12 1.64
N PRO A 166 -12.18 -26.74 0.45
CA PRO A 166 -11.19 -27.58 -0.22
C PRO A 166 -9.97 -26.76 -0.70
N GLY A 167 -8.80 -27.40 -0.72
CA GLY A 167 -7.53 -26.79 -1.06
C GLY A 167 -7.50 -26.28 -2.50
N ARG A 168 -7.10 -25.02 -2.67
CA ARG A 168 -6.97 -24.35 -3.98
C ARG A 168 -5.53 -23.93 -4.22
N VAL A 169 -5.10 -24.07 -5.47
CA VAL A 169 -3.80 -23.58 -5.91
C VAL A 169 -3.83 -22.06 -5.95
N ILE A 170 -2.99 -21.44 -5.15
CA ILE A 170 -2.78 -19.99 -5.09
C ILE A 170 -1.33 -19.72 -5.53
N LYS A 171 -1.12 -18.87 -6.53
CA LYS A 171 0.23 -18.47 -6.94
C LYS A 171 0.45 -17.00 -6.60
N LYS A 172 1.46 -16.72 -5.78
CA LYS A 172 1.99 -15.36 -5.55
C LYS A 172 3.52 -15.43 -5.54
N LYS A 173 4.18 -14.62 -6.37
CA LYS A 173 5.64 -14.60 -6.54
C LYS A 173 6.26 -13.61 -5.55
N VAL A 174 7.29 -14.03 -4.82
CA VAL A 174 8.23 -13.13 -4.15
C VAL A 174 9.63 -13.68 -4.40
N VAL A 175 10.56 -12.80 -4.77
CA VAL A 175 11.97 -13.14 -5.01
C VAL A 175 12.75 -12.45 -3.89
N ARG A 176 13.54 -13.21 -3.13
CA ARG A 176 14.41 -12.67 -2.09
C ARG A 176 15.84 -12.78 -2.59
N VAL A 177 16.60 -11.69 -2.47
CA VAL A 177 18.03 -11.71 -2.72
C VAL A 177 18.71 -12.24 -1.46
N THR A 178 19.42 -13.36 -1.58
CA THR A 178 20.32 -13.87 -0.54
C THR A 178 21.77 -13.75 -1.02
N ASP A 179 22.73 -13.97 -0.11
CA ASP A 179 24.17 -13.87 -0.41
C ASP A 179 24.65 -14.84 -1.52
N TYR A 180 23.80 -15.77 -1.96
CA TYR A 180 24.08 -16.76 -3.01
C TYR A 180 23.26 -16.56 -4.29
N GLY A 181 22.47 -15.48 -4.40
CA GLY A 181 21.72 -15.11 -5.61
C GLY A 181 20.22 -14.86 -5.39
N LEU A 182 19.48 -14.80 -6.49
CA LEU A 182 18.01 -14.67 -6.47
C LEU A 182 17.42 -16.01 -6.05
N GLU A 183 16.85 -16.07 -4.86
CA GLU A 183 16.14 -17.24 -4.38
C GLU A 183 14.62 -16.98 -4.43
N GLU A 184 13.89 -17.83 -5.15
CA GLU A 184 12.43 -17.77 -5.17
C GLU A 184 11.88 -18.21 -3.82
N THR A 185 11.54 -17.26 -2.95
CA THR A 185 10.96 -17.55 -1.64
C THR A 185 9.58 -16.92 -1.50
N LEU A 186 8.60 -17.76 -1.22
CA LEU A 186 7.20 -17.38 -1.00
C LEU A 186 7.01 -16.66 0.34
N ASP A 187 6.06 -15.72 0.39
CA ASP A 187 5.65 -15.01 1.60
C ASP A 187 4.76 -15.89 2.50
N HIS A 188 5.29 -16.33 3.63
CA HIS A 188 4.59 -17.20 4.58
C HIS A 188 3.56 -16.45 5.45
N ILE A 189 3.59 -15.11 5.41
CA ILE A 189 2.84 -14.24 6.31
C ILE A 189 1.55 -13.77 5.63
N HIS A 190 1.50 -13.68 4.30
CA HIS A 190 0.27 -13.33 3.56
C HIS A 190 -0.08 -14.41 2.52
N MET A 191 -0.78 -15.45 2.99
CA MET A 191 -1.47 -16.38 2.10
C MET A 191 -2.82 -15.77 1.67
N PRO A 192 -3.13 -15.66 0.36
CA PRO A 192 -4.45 -15.24 -0.08
C PRO A 192 -5.53 -16.20 0.44
N ASP A 193 -6.54 -15.66 1.11
CA ASP A 193 -7.73 -16.39 1.52
C ASP A 193 -8.75 -16.35 0.36
N PRO A 194 -9.04 -17.50 -0.29
CA PRO A 194 -10.00 -17.56 -1.39
C PRO A 194 -11.42 -17.16 -0.98
N VAL A 195 -11.74 -17.23 0.32
CA VAL A 195 -13.02 -16.81 0.87
C VAL A 195 -13.04 -15.29 0.99
N GLU A 196 -12.00 -14.68 1.55
CA GLU A 196 -11.86 -13.21 1.63
C GLU A 196 -11.83 -12.58 0.23
N GLU A 197 -11.11 -13.17 -0.72
CA GLU A 197 -11.11 -12.72 -2.11
C GLU A 197 -12.50 -12.83 -2.75
N LYS A 198 -13.23 -13.91 -2.47
CA LYS A 198 -14.62 -14.04 -2.94
C LYS A 198 -15.56 -13.06 -2.27
N PHE A 199 -15.37 -12.72 -0.99
CA PHE A 199 -16.12 -11.66 -0.33
C PHE A 199 -15.83 -10.30 -0.98
N ARG A 200 -14.57 -9.98 -1.28
CA ARG A 200 -14.21 -8.75 -1.99
C ARG A 200 -14.78 -8.72 -3.42
N GLU A 201 -14.77 -9.84 -4.13
CA GLU A 201 -15.44 -9.95 -5.45
C GLU A 201 -16.96 -9.80 -5.33
N LEU A 202 -17.59 -10.35 -4.28
CA LEU A 202 -19.02 -10.21 -4.03
C LEU A 202 -19.36 -8.76 -3.67
N GLU A 203 -18.57 -8.11 -2.82
CA GLU A 203 -18.69 -6.69 -2.49
C GLU A 203 -18.58 -5.84 -3.75
N GLY A 204 -17.62 -6.16 -4.64
CA GLY A 204 -17.48 -5.52 -5.95
C GLY A 204 -18.72 -5.70 -6.83
N HIS A 205 -19.25 -6.92 -6.92
CA HIS A 205 -20.48 -7.20 -7.68
C HIS A 205 -21.71 -6.52 -7.08
N ILE A 206 -21.86 -6.52 -5.75
CA ILE A 206 -22.96 -5.84 -5.05
C ILE A 206 -22.88 -4.34 -5.31
N ALA A 207 -21.69 -3.74 -5.21
CA ALA A 207 -21.48 -2.33 -5.54
C ALA A 207 -21.81 -2.02 -7.01
N GLN A 208 -21.47 -2.92 -7.94
CA GLN A 208 -21.78 -2.77 -9.36
C GLN A 208 -23.29 -2.92 -9.65
N LEU A 209 -23.97 -3.84 -8.98
CA LEU A 209 -25.43 -4.00 -9.08
C LEU A 209 -26.17 -2.82 -8.47
N GLN A 210 -25.75 -2.35 -7.30
CA GLN A 210 -26.26 -1.12 -6.68
C GLN A 210 -26.09 0.07 -7.63
N ARG A 211 -24.91 0.20 -8.27
CA ARG A 211 -24.65 1.23 -9.28
C ARG A 211 -25.59 1.13 -10.49
N ARG A 212 -25.83 -0.09 -11.01
CA ARG A 212 -26.77 -0.30 -12.13
C ARG A 212 -28.20 0.05 -11.73
N ILE A 213 -28.62 -0.32 -10.53
CA ILE A 213 -29.95 0.01 -9.99
C ILE A 213 -30.10 1.53 -9.85
N GLU A 214 -29.12 2.22 -9.27
CA GLU A 214 -29.14 3.69 -9.15
C GLU A 214 -29.19 4.39 -10.51
N ILE A 215 -28.42 3.92 -11.50
CA ILE A 215 -28.48 4.43 -12.88
C ILE A 215 -29.88 4.27 -13.46
N LEU A 216 -30.50 3.10 -13.28
CA LEU A 216 -31.86 2.83 -13.77
C LEU A 216 -32.93 3.62 -13.02
N GLU A 217 -32.71 3.96 -11.76
CA GLU A 217 -33.61 4.80 -10.93
C GLU A 217 -33.48 6.31 -11.22
N GLY A 218 -32.66 6.73 -12.19
CA GLY A 218 -32.37 8.14 -12.44
C GLY A 218 -31.57 8.81 -11.30
N ARG A 219 -30.94 7.99 -10.45
CA ARG A 219 -30.00 8.42 -9.39
C ARG A 219 -28.53 8.31 -9.83
N GLY A 220 -28.26 7.66 -10.97
CA GLY A 220 -26.96 7.64 -11.61
C GLY A 220 -26.50 9.04 -11.97
N GLY A 221 -25.30 9.41 -11.52
CA GLY A 221 -24.72 10.74 -11.75
C GLY A 221 -24.68 11.65 -10.51
N ARG A 222 -25.10 11.18 -9.33
CA ARG A 222 -24.86 11.91 -8.07
C ARG A 222 -23.56 11.46 -7.43
N MET A 223 -22.68 12.43 -7.14
CA MET A 223 -21.41 12.18 -6.46
C MET A 223 -21.65 11.50 -5.11
N ARG A 224 -20.85 10.48 -4.81
CA ARG A 224 -20.86 9.75 -3.54
C ARG A 224 -19.51 9.85 -2.86
N VAL A 225 -19.55 10.00 -1.55
CA VAL A 225 -18.35 10.06 -0.70
C VAL A 225 -18.47 9.02 0.41
N PHE A 226 -17.39 8.33 0.72
CA PHE A 226 -17.38 7.44 1.87
C PHE A 226 -17.31 8.24 3.16
N ASN A 227 -18.33 8.07 3.99
CA ASN A 227 -18.41 8.72 5.28
C ASN A 227 -17.93 7.76 6.36
N THR A 228 -16.81 8.08 6.99
CA THR A 228 -16.24 7.26 8.08
C THR A 228 -17.25 7.10 9.23
N LEU A 229 -18.07 8.14 9.46
CA LEU A 229 -19.08 8.11 10.51
C LEU A 229 -20.19 7.09 10.26
N SER A 230 -20.57 6.80 9.01
CA SER A 230 -21.58 5.78 8.71
C SER A 230 -20.99 4.43 8.27
N GLY A 231 -19.71 4.42 7.86
CA GLY A 231 -19.04 3.24 7.32
C GLY A 231 -19.47 2.86 5.91
N LYS A 232 -20.13 3.75 5.16
CA LYS A 232 -20.59 3.49 3.79
C LYS A 232 -20.44 4.71 2.88
N LYS A 233 -20.53 4.49 1.56
CA LYS A 233 -20.64 5.57 0.58
C LYS A 233 -22.04 6.20 0.67
N GLU A 234 -22.08 7.51 0.78
CA GLU A 234 -23.30 8.32 0.85
C GLU A 234 -23.35 9.28 -0.33
N VAL A 235 -24.56 9.61 -0.79
CA VAL A 235 -24.73 10.71 -1.74
C VAL A 235 -24.27 12.00 -1.08
N PHE A 236 -23.36 12.70 -1.73
CA PHE A 236 -22.90 13.99 -1.25
C PHE A 236 -23.99 15.04 -1.45
N SER A 237 -24.30 15.77 -0.40
CA SER A 237 -25.22 16.88 -0.38
C SER A 237 -24.63 17.95 0.53
N PRO A 238 -24.29 19.14 0.00
CA PRO A 238 -23.73 20.21 0.82
C PRO A 238 -24.76 20.76 1.80
N LEU A 239 -24.30 21.43 2.85
CA LEU A 239 -25.09 22.14 3.85
C LEU A 239 -25.72 23.40 3.24
N GLU A 240 -24.96 24.12 2.42
CA GLU A 240 -25.43 25.24 1.60
C GLU A 240 -25.34 24.85 0.12
N GLU A 241 -26.44 24.97 -0.62
CA GLU A 241 -26.46 24.60 -2.05
C GLU A 241 -25.35 25.33 -2.83
N GLY A 242 -24.59 24.58 -3.63
CA GLY A 242 -23.49 25.11 -4.44
C GLY A 242 -22.19 25.44 -3.68
N LYS A 243 -22.14 25.30 -2.34
CA LYS A 243 -20.94 25.58 -1.53
C LYS A 243 -20.45 24.35 -0.79
N VAL A 244 -19.13 24.23 -0.61
CA VAL A 244 -18.51 23.14 0.16
C VAL A 244 -17.46 23.68 1.11
N LYS A 245 -17.69 23.47 2.41
CA LYS A 245 -16.77 23.83 3.50
C LYS A 245 -15.97 22.61 3.94
N ILE A 246 -14.66 22.65 3.73
CA ILE A 246 -13.74 21.56 4.01
C ILE A 246 -12.73 22.00 5.07
N TYR A 247 -12.62 21.23 6.16
CA TYR A 247 -11.51 21.32 7.10
C TYR A 247 -10.68 20.03 7.01
N ALA A 248 -9.37 20.15 6.82
CA ALA A 248 -8.48 18.99 6.95
C ALA A 248 -7.38 19.29 7.96
N CYS A 249 -7.22 18.41 8.95
CA CYS A 249 -6.17 18.54 9.95
C CYS A 249 -4.80 18.62 9.29
N GLY A 250 -4.05 19.68 9.62
CA GLY A 250 -2.70 19.87 9.11
C GLY A 250 -1.64 19.13 9.93
N VAL A 251 -0.43 19.67 9.95
CA VAL A 251 0.72 19.04 10.62
C VAL A 251 1.13 19.80 11.86
N THR A 252 1.73 19.07 12.81
CA THR A 252 2.53 19.67 13.89
C THR A 252 3.88 20.09 13.32
N VAL A 253 4.21 21.39 13.37
CA VAL A 253 5.40 21.95 12.71
C VAL A 253 6.65 21.88 13.60
N TYR A 254 7.14 20.65 13.83
CA TYR A 254 8.33 20.39 14.65
C TYR A 254 9.47 19.67 13.89
N ASP A 255 9.22 19.25 12.64
CA ASP A 255 10.21 18.55 11.82
C ASP A 255 9.83 18.56 10.33
N LEU A 256 10.72 18.07 9.48
CA LEU A 256 10.48 17.89 8.04
C LEU A 256 9.34 16.91 7.76
N CYS A 257 8.64 17.15 6.66
CA CYS A 257 7.55 16.29 6.21
C CYS A 257 8.05 15.02 5.53
N HIS A 258 7.26 13.97 5.71
CA HIS A 258 7.44 12.69 5.04
C HIS A 258 6.31 12.43 4.06
N ILE A 259 6.45 11.37 3.28
CA ILE A 259 5.48 11.00 2.25
C ILE A 259 4.06 10.75 2.81
N GLY A 260 3.92 10.40 4.09
CA GLY A 260 2.61 10.29 4.75
C GLY A 260 1.87 11.64 4.80
N HIS A 261 2.58 12.72 5.13
CA HIS A 261 2.03 14.07 5.08
C HIS A 261 1.71 14.50 3.64
N ALA A 262 2.60 14.18 2.69
CA ALA A 262 2.37 14.44 1.27
C ALA A 262 1.08 13.78 0.77
N ARG A 263 0.84 12.53 1.16
CA ARG A 263 -0.38 11.80 0.80
C ARG A 263 -1.63 12.51 1.26
N SER A 264 -1.70 12.91 2.53
CA SER A 264 -2.87 13.62 3.04
C SER A 264 -3.08 14.94 2.29
N ALA A 265 -2.02 15.74 2.14
CA ALA A 265 -2.08 17.01 1.42
C ALA A 265 -2.52 16.88 -0.04
N ILE A 266 -2.00 15.88 -0.78
CA ILE A 266 -2.37 15.62 -2.18
C ILE A 266 -3.81 15.13 -2.29
N VAL A 267 -4.27 14.28 -1.37
CA VAL A 267 -5.66 13.80 -1.38
C VAL A 267 -6.65 14.95 -1.23
N PHE A 268 -6.45 15.83 -0.23
CA PHE A 268 -7.34 16.98 -0.04
C PHE A 268 -7.18 18.05 -1.13
N ASP A 269 -5.99 18.17 -1.75
CA ASP A 269 -5.80 18.96 -2.95
C ASP A 269 -6.63 18.44 -4.14
N VAL A 270 -6.64 17.14 -4.39
CA VAL A 270 -7.47 16.55 -5.46
C VAL A 270 -8.96 16.70 -5.15
N ILE A 271 -9.38 16.46 -3.90
CA ILE A 271 -10.78 16.62 -3.49
C ILE A 271 -11.27 18.05 -3.77
N ARG A 272 -10.54 19.08 -3.31
CA ARG A 272 -10.95 20.48 -3.57
C ARG A 272 -10.95 20.82 -5.06
N ARG A 273 -9.96 20.32 -5.84
CA ARG A 273 -9.86 20.58 -7.28
C ARG A 273 -11.04 19.95 -8.01
N TYR A 274 -11.47 18.77 -7.59
CA TYR A 274 -12.62 18.09 -8.18
C TYR A 274 -13.95 18.80 -7.84
N PHE A 275 -14.13 19.25 -6.60
CA PHE A 275 -15.29 20.06 -6.25
C PHE A 275 -15.36 21.36 -7.06
N ARG A 276 -14.24 22.08 -7.20
CA ARG A 276 -14.15 23.27 -8.07
C ARG A 276 -14.44 22.91 -9.53
N TYR A 277 -13.94 21.78 -10.03
CA TYR A 277 -14.24 21.26 -11.37
C TYR A 277 -15.75 21.01 -11.58
N LYS A 278 -16.45 20.49 -10.56
CA LYS A 278 -17.92 20.29 -10.59
C LYS A 278 -18.72 21.60 -10.37
N GLY A 279 -18.05 22.74 -10.22
CA GLY A 279 -18.67 24.06 -10.13
C GLY A 279 -19.06 24.50 -8.72
N PHE A 280 -18.58 23.83 -7.66
CA PHE A 280 -18.82 24.26 -6.28
C PHE A 280 -17.91 25.43 -5.90
N ASP A 281 -18.46 26.34 -5.08
CA ASP A 281 -17.67 27.31 -4.33
C ASP A 281 -17.08 26.62 -3.08
N VAL A 282 -15.76 26.42 -3.09
CA VAL A 282 -15.06 25.61 -2.07
C VAL A 282 -14.27 26.52 -1.15
N THR A 283 -14.57 26.45 0.15
CA THR A 283 -13.73 26.97 1.23
C THR A 283 -12.98 25.82 1.89
N TYR A 284 -11.68 25.74 1.66
CA TYR A 284 -10.78 24.73 2.22
C TYR A 284 -9.86 25.33 3.27
N ILE A 285 -9.89 24.77 4.47
CA ILE A 285 -9.09 25.19 5.63
C ILE A 285 -8.18 24.06 6.08
N ARG A 286 -6.92 24.39 6.37
CA ARG A 286 -5.94 23.46 6.96
C ARG A 286 -5.13 24.18 8.03
N ASN A 287 -5.23 23.75 9.28
CA ASN A 287 -4.48 24.39 10.35
C ASN A 287 -2.98 24.06 10.35
N PHE A 288 -2.22 24.84 11.13
CA PHE A 288 -0.92 24.43 11.64
C PHE A 288 -0.99 24.35 13.16
N THR A 289 -0.60 23.19 13.72
CA THR A 289 -0.36 23.08 15.16
C THR A 289 1.04 23.60 15.42
N ASP A 290 1.11 24.87 15.83
CA ASP A 290 2.33 25.64 16.10
C ASP A 290 2.67 25.73 17.60
N ILE A 291 1.91 25.01 18.44
CA ILE A 291 2.20 24.78 19.84
C ILE A 291 1.90 23.32 20.20
N ASP A 292 2.91 22.57 20.64
CA ASP A 292 2.77 21.18 21.10
C ASP A 292 4.01 20.76 21.90
N ASP A 293 3.89 19.70 22.70
CA ASP A 293 5.01 19.09 23.43
C ASP A 293 6.17 18.74 22.49
N LYS A 294 5.89 18.29 21.25
CA LYS A 294 6.94 17.99 20.26
C LYS A 294 7.71 19.22 19.80
N ILE A 295 7.05 20.38 19.68
CA ILE A 295 7.68 21.65 19.29
C ILE A 295 8.55 22.15 20.42
N ILE A 296 8.05 22.14 21.66
CA ILE A 296 8.81 22.54 22.85
C ILE A 296 10.07 21.66 23.01
N ASN A 297 9.93 20.35 22.85
CA ASN A 297 11.06 19.43 22.93
C ASN A 297 12.07 19.63 21.78
N ARG A 298 11.59 19.93 20.57
CA ARG A 298 12.45 20.28 19.44
C ARG A 298 13.21 21.59 19.67
N ALA A 299 12.54 22.62 20.20
CA ALA A 299 13.12 23.91 20.54
C ALA A 299 14.28 23.75 21.53
N LYS A 300 14.07 22.97 22.60
CA LYS A 300 15.12 22.62 23.57
C LYS A 300 16.30 21.90 22.91
N LYS A 301 16.04 21.01 21.94
CA LYS A 301 17.09 20.26 21.22
C LYS A 301 17.90 21.12 20.24
N GLU A 302 17.25 22.06 19.54
CA GLU A 302 17.91 22.93 18.56
C GLU A 302 18.51 24.20 19.18
N GLY A 303 18.16 24.52 20.43
CA GLY A 303 18.65 25.71 21.11
C GLY A 303 18.05 27.01 20.56
N ILE A 304 16.86 26.95 19.97
CA ILE A 304 16.14 28.10 19.41
C ILE A 304 14.74 28.22 20.04
N PRO A 305 14.11 29.41 20.03
CA PRO A 305 12.74 29.60 20.51
C PRO A 305 11.70 28.69 19.82
N TRP A 306 10.65 28.30 20.53
CA TRP A 306 9.63 27.36 20.06
C TRP A 306 8.80 27.91 18.88
N ASP A 307 8.54 29.22 18.88
CA ASP A 307 7.86 29.95 17.81
C ASP A 307 8.75 30.04 16.55
N GLU A 308 10.06 30.13 16.73
CA GLU A 308 11.02 30.04 15.63
C GLU A 308 11.09 28.63 15.02
N VAL A 309 11.04 27.57 15.84
CA VAL A 309 10.88 26.18 15.37
C VAL A 309 9.62 26.05 14.52
N ALA A 310 8.48 26.51 15.04
CA ALA A 310 7.21 26.43 14.34
C ALA A 310 7.27 27.17 12.99
N ARG A 311 7.75 28.42 12.96
CA ARG A 311 7.91 29.20 11.73
C ARG A 311 8.82 28.51 10.73
N LYS A 312 10.00 28.04 11.17
CA LYS A 312 10.96 27.33 10.33
C LYS A 312 10.31 26.12 9.66
N TYR A 313 9.66 25.24 10.43
CA TYR A 313 9.07 24.04 9.86
C TYR A 313 7.76 24.28 9.09
N THR A 314 7.04 25.37 9.35
CA THR A 314 5.98 25.85 8.45
C THR A 314 6.54 26.24 7.08
N GLU A 315 7.66 26.98 7.03
CA GLU A 315 8.31 27.31 5.76
C GLU A 315 8.84 26.07 5.03
N GLU A 316 9.40 25.10 5.77
CA GLU A 316 9.86 23.84 5.20
C GLU A 316 8.68 23.01 4.65
N TYR A 317 7.55 22.98 5.35
CA TYR A 317 6.30 22.37 4.88
C TYR A 317 5.88 22.98 3.54
N TYR A 318 5.88 24.31 3.43
CA TYR A 318 5.52 25.00 2.19
C TYR A 318 6.43 24.62 1.04
N ARG A 319 7.76 24.61 1.24
CA ARG A 319 8.72 24.19 0.21
C ARG A 319 8.45 22.77 -0.29
N ASP A 320 8.18 21.84 0.63
CA ASP A 320 7.93 20.44 0.29
C ASP A 320 6.60 20.26 -0.45
N MET A 321 5.54 20.96 -0.02
CA MET A 321 4.21 20.87 -0.65
C MET A 321 4.13 21.60 -1.99
N ASP A 322 4.83 22.73 -2.13
CA ASP A 322 4.95 23.46 -3.40
C ASP A 322 5.65 22.62 -4.46
N ALA A 323 6.72 21.91 -4.07
CA ALA A 323 7.42 21.00 -4.97
C ALA A 323 6.48 19.91 -5.50
N LEU A 324 5.55 19.42 -4.67
CA LEU A 324 4.54 18.41 -5.04
C LEU A 324 3.29 19.01 -5.75
N GLY A 325 3.27 20.31 -6.02
CA GLY A 325 2.17 20.99 -6.69
C GLY A 325 0.89 21.09 -5.85
N VAL A 326 1.01 21.07 -4.53
CA VAL A 326 -0.13 21.27 -3.62
C VAL A 326 -0.34 22.78 -3.43
N GLU A 327 -1.48 23.31 -3.87
CA GLU A 327 -1.84 24.73 -3.65
C GLU A 327 -2.07 25.02 -2.16
N ARG A 328 -1.96 26.29 -1.76
CA ARG A 328 -2.32 26.73 -0.40
C ARG A 328 -3.79 26.49 -0.11
N ALA A 329 -4.12 26.22 1.16
CA ALA A 329 -5.51 26.25 1.59
C ALA A 329 -6.03 27.70 1.52
N ASP A 330 -7.35 27.88 1.49
CA ASP A 330 -7.95 29.22 1.46
C ASP A 330 -7.71 29.96 2.79
N LEU A 331 -7.64 29.20 3.90
CA LEU A 331 -7.17 29.68 5.20
C LEU A 331 -6.29 28.63 5.89
N GLU A 332 -5.24 29.10 6.57
CA GLU A 332 -4.30 28.25 7.31
C GLU A 332 -4.12 28.72 8.76
N PRO A 333 -5.16 28.53 9.62
CA PRO A 333 -5.15 29.07 10.97
C PRO A 333 -4.10 28.39 11.87
N ARG A 334 -3.53 29.17 12.79
CA ARG A 334 -2.58 28.69 13.79
C ARG A 334 -3.24 28.56 15.15
N ALA A 335 -2.86 27.52 15.91
CA ALA A 335 -3.42 27.29 17.24
C ALA A 335 -3.13 28.48 18.19
N THR A 336 -1.94 29.07 18.10
CA THR A 336 -1.55 30.23 18.93
C THR A 336 -2.36 31.51 18.65
N GLU A 337 -2.99 31.61 17.47
CA GLU A 337 -3.83 32.76 17.08
C GLU A 337 -5.29 32.62 17.52
N HIS A 338 -5.70 31.44 18.02
CA HIS A 338 -7.09 31.11 18.34
C HIS A 338 -7.29 30.72 19.82
N ILE A 339 -6.38 31.17 20.69
CA ILE A 339 -6.42 30.88 22.13
C ILE A 339 -7.71 31.39 22.79
N LYS A 340 -8.24 32.53 22.32
CA LYS A 340 -9.49 33.08 22.84
C LYS A 340 -10.67 32.14 22.60
N GLU A 341 -10.85 31.70 21.36
CA GLU A 341 -11.89 30.75 20.95
C GLU A 341 -11.76 29.42 21.70
N ILE A 342 -10.53 28.93 21.88
CA ILE A 342 -10.27 27.71 22.67
C ILE A 342 -10.74 27.89 24.12
N ILE A 343 -10.35 28.98 24.79
CA ILE A 343 -10.75 29.25 26.18
C ILE A 343 -12.27 29.36 26.29
N GLU A 344 -12.95 29.99 25.32
CA GLU A 344 -14.41 30.11 25.28
C GLU A 344 -15.10 28.74 25.20
N ILE A 345 -14.60 27.83 24.36
CA ILE A 345 -15.15 26.47 24.25
C ILE A 345 -14.94 25.69 25.55
N VAL A 346 -13.73 25.76 26.12
CA VAL A 346 -13.40 25.04 27.36
C VAL A 346 -14.26 25.54 28.53
N LYS A 347 -14.48 26.86 28.65
CA LYS A 347 -15.44 27.42 29.62
C LYS A 347 -16.85 26.84 29.44
N GLY A 348 -17.37 26.86 28.22
CA GLY A 348 -18.70 26.33 27.94
C GLY A 348 -18.82 24.83 28.21
N LEU A 349 -17.78 24.05 27.95
CA LEU A 349 -17.74 22.62 28.29
C LEU A 349 -17.78 22.38 29.81
N ILE A 350 -17.10 23.21 30.60
CA ILE A 350 -17.17 23.15 32.07
C ILE A 350 -18.58 23.53 32.55
N GLU A 351 -19.14 24.63 32.04
CA GLU A 351 -20.49 25.10 32.42
C GLU A 351 -21.57 24.06 32.10
N LYS A 352 -21.42 23.34 30.99
CA LYS A 352 -22.30 22.24 30.59
C LYS A 352 -22.01 20.92 31.30
N GLY A 353 -20.99 20.87 32.14
CA GLY A 353 -20.62 19.72 32.95
C GLY A 353 -19.85 18.62 32.22
N TYR A 354 -19.35 18.86 31.01
CA TYR A 354 -18.54 17.90 30.21
C TYR A 354 -17.04 17.99 30.46
N ALA A 355 -16.59 18.98 31.23
CA ALA A 355 -15.18 19.15 31.57
C ALA A 355 -14.99 19.46 33.07
N TYR A 356 -13.80 19.17 33.58
CA TYR A 356 -13.43 19.43 34.97
C TYR A 356 -11.98 19.89 35.09
N VAL A 357 -11.70 20.64 36.15
CA VAL A 357 -10.38 21.24 36.44
C VAL A 357 -9.67 20.40 37.50
N VAL A 358 -8.37 20.14 37.31
CA VAL A 358 -7.48 19.52 38.30
C VAL A 358 -6.12 20.19 38.24
N ASP A 359 -5.68 20.82 39.32
CA ASP A 359 -4.35 21.46 39.45
C ASP A 359 -3.97 22.40 38.29
N GLY A 360 -4.94 23.11 37.72
CA GLY A 360 -4.78 24.02 36.57
C GLY A 360 -4.89 23.36 35.19
N ASP A 361 -4.84 22.03 35.10
CA ASP A 361 -5.23 21.28 33.91
C ASP A 361 -6.76 21.24 33.80
N VAL A 362 -7.27 21.19 32.57
CA VAL A 362 -8.70 20.97 32.29
C VAL A 362 -8.85 19.75 31.41
N TYR A 363 -9.67 18.79 31.84
CA TYR A 363 -9.92 17.54 31.15
C TYR A 363 -11.37 17.46 30.66
N PHE A 364 -11.57 16.83 29.51
CA PHE A 364 -12.89 16.41 29.04
C PHE A 364 -13.28 15.08 29.70
N GLU A 365 -14.49 15.00 30.24
CA GLU A 365 -15.03 13.82 30.93
C GLU A 365 -15.77 12.92 29.93
N VAL A 366 -15.07 11.93 29.36
CA VAL A 366 -15.59 11.17 28.20
C VAL A 366 -16.87 10.38 28.51
N GLU A 367 -17.03 9.92 29.75
CA GLU A 367 -18.21 9.14 30.17
C GLU A 367 -19.52 9.93 30.08
N LYS A 368 -19.46 11.26 30.17
CA LYS A 368 -20.65 12.11 30.05
C LYS A 368 -21.13 12.24 28.60
N PHE A 369 -20.25 12.01 27.63
CA PHE A 369 -20.60 12.05 26.21
C PHE A 369 -21.00 10.65 25.73
N LYS A 370 -22.30 10.37 25.74
CA LYS A 370 -22.86 9.03 25.42
C LYS A 370 -22.47 8.48 24.05
N ASP A 371 -22.22 9.38 23.10
CA ASP A 371 -21.89 9.05 21.72
C ASP A 371 -20.38 8.88 21.46
N TYR A 372 -19.55 8.89 22.50
CA TYR A 372 -18.10 8.75 22.37
C TYR A 372 -17.72 7.39 21.76
N GLY A 373 -16.92 7.41 20.69
CA GLY A 373 -16.55 6.20 19.94
C GLY A 373 -17.37 5.98 18.66
N LYS A 374 -18.35 6.85 18.36
CA LYS A 374 -19.22 6.70 17.18
C LYS A 374 -18.48 6.80 15.86
N LEU A 375 -17.36 7.53 15.77
CA LEU A 375 -16.57 7.65 14.55
C LEU A 375 -15.69 6.42 14.34
N SER A 376 -14.94 6.04 15.38
CA SER A 376 -14.00 4.92 15.37
C SER A 376 -14.66 3.55 15.45
N LYS A 377 -15.96 3.48 15.76
CA LYS A 377 -16.74 2.24 15.95
C LYS A 377 -16.21 1.38 17.09
N ARG A 378 -15.65 2.01 18.12
CA ARG A 378 -15.08 1.35 19.30
C ARG A 378 -15.95 1.64 20.52
N SER A 379 -16.20 0.63 21.35
CA SER A 379 -16.83 0.84 22.65
C SER A 379 -15.80 1.33 23.66
N LEU A 380 -16.24 2.09 24.68
CA LEU A 380 -15.38 2.52 25.79
C LEU A 380 -14.65 1.33 26.44
N LYS A 381 -15.32 0.18 26.56
CA LYS A 381 -14.74 -1.05 27.13
C LYS A 381 -13.57 -1.58 26.31
N ASP A 382 -13.70 -1.58 24.97
CA ASP A 382 -12.63 -2.02 24.07
C ASP A 382 -11.43 -1.07 24.11
N MET A 383 -11.69 0.24 24.25
CA MET A 383 -10.64 1.25 24.40
C MET A 383 -9.88 1.09 25.71
N MET A 384 -10.57 0.84 26.83
CA MET A 384 -9.94 0.61 28.14
C MET A 384 -9.05 -0.64 28.16
N ALA A 385 -9.44 -1.72 27.46
CA ALA A 385 -8.65 -2.95 27.38
C ALA A 385 -7.31 -2.76 26.62
N GLY A 386 -7.22 -1.75 25.75
CA GLY A 386 -6.03 -1.40 24.96
C GLY A 386 -5.16 -0.28 25.55
N ALA A 387 -5.62 0.40 26.61
CA ALA A 387 -4.86 1.47 27.27
C ALA A 387 -3.66 0.87 28.02
N ARG A 388 -2.53 0.70 27.32
CA ARG A 388 -1.36 -0.03 27.83
C ARG A 388 -0.32 0.79 28.59
N VAL A 389 -0.33 2.13 28.66
CA VAL A 389 0.75 2.91 29.32
C VAL A 389 0.29 4.30 29.82
N ASP A 390 0.79 4.71 31.00
CA ASP A 390 0.76 6.04 31.66
C ASP A 390 -0.61 6.71 31.85
N VAL A 391 -1.44 6.10 32.70
CA VAL A 391 -2.65 6.77 33.22
C VAL A 391 -2.22 7.84 34.22
N ASP A 392 -2.45 9.11 33.91
CA ASP A 392 -2.39 10.18 34.91
C ASP A 392 -3.48 9.89 35.96
N GLU A 393 -3.06 9.49 37.17
CA GLU A 393 -3.94 9.08 38.26
C GLU A 393 -4.90 10.20 38.71
N ARG A 394 -4.62 11.45 38.31
CA ARG A 394 -5.48 12.61 38.59
C ARG A 394 -6.74 12.65 37.73
N LYS A 395 -6.79 11.87 36.63
CA LYS A 395 -7.97 11.78 35.77
C LYS A 395 -9.04 10.91 36.40
N LYS A 396 -10.29 11.34 36.31
CA LYS A 396 -11.46 10.53 36.73
C LYS A 396 -11.58 9.26 35.91
N ASN A 397 -11.32 9.34 34.59
CA ASN A 397 -11.26 8.19 33.70
C ASN A 397 -9.95 8.21 32.89
N PRO A 398 -9.26 7.07 32.70
CA PRO A 398 -8.05 6.99 31.88
C PRO A 398 -8.19 7.52 30.44
N LEU A 399 -9.40 7.47 29.89
CA LEU A 399 -9.72 7.95 28.54
C LEU A 399 -9.97 9.45 28.47
N ASP A 400 -10.09 10.13 29.62
CA ASP A 400 -10.21 11.59 29.67
C ASP A 400 -8.97 12.24 29.05
N PHE A 401 -9.19 13.25 28.21
CA PHE A 401 -8.13 13.94 27.49
C PHE A 401 -8.08 15.42 27.86
N ALA A 402 -6.88 15.99 27.80
CA ALA A 402 -6.67 17.38 28.16
C ALA A 402 -7.28 18.32 27.10
N LEU A 403 -8.07 19.28 27.59
CA LEU A 403 -8.54 20.45 26.84
C LEU A 403 -7.58 21.62 27.03
N TRP A 404 -7.06 21.78 28.24
CA TRP A 404 -6.08 22.79 28.62
C TRP A 404 -5.04 22.16 29.54
N LYS A 405 -3.76 22.45 29.31
CA LYS A 405 -2.65 21.96 30.12
C LYS A 405 -1.98 23.13 30.82
N ALA A 406 -1.81 23.05 32.14
CA ALA A 406 -0.98 24.00 32.87
C ALA A 406 0.46 23.94 32.35
N SER A 407 1.06 25.11 32.11
CA SER A 407 2.42 25.19 31.58
C SER A 407 3.44 25.21 32.73
N LYS A 408 4.57 24.53 32.54
CA LYS A 408 5.69 24.59 33.48
C LYS A 408 6.45 25.91 33.31
N GLU A 409 7.26 26.26 34.31
CA GLU A 409 8.14 27.44 34.22
C GLU A 409 9.07 27.33 33.00
N GLY A 410 9.12 28.41 32.20
CA GLY A 410 9.89 28.48 30.96
C GLY A 410 9.23 27.85 29.73
N GLU A 411 8.06 27.23 29.87
CA GLU A 411 7.26 26.77 28.72
C GLU A 411 6.31 27.88 28.22
N PRO A 412 5.94 27.89 26.93
CA PRO A 412 4.91 28.79 26.41
C PRO A 412 3.60 28.68 27.18
N ALA A 413 3.04 29.82 27.56
CA ALA A 413 1.83 29.90 28.36
C ALA A 413 1.00 31.13 27.98
N TRP A 414 -0.32 30.97 28.02
CA TRP A 414 -1.31 32.01 27.86
C TRP A 414 -2.15 32.14 29.14
N PRO A 415 -2.61 33.35 29.48
CA PRO A 415 -3.49 33.55 30.61
C PRO A 415 -4.85 32.88 30.36
N SER A 416 -5.34 32.15 31.36
CA SER A 416 -6.66 31.51 31.33
C SER A 416 -7.33 31.57 32.70
N PRO A 417 -8.66 31.32 32.80
CA PRO A 417 -9.36 31.23 34.09
C PRO A 417 -8.80 30.15 35.03
N TRP A 418 -8.06 29.19 34.51
CA TRP A 418 -7.50 28.06 35.26
C TRP A 418 -6.01 28.25 35.55
N GLY A 419 -5.47 29.44 35.29
CA GLY A 419 -4.05 29.76 35.40
C GLY A 419 -3.32 29.76 34.05
N PRO A 420 -2.02 30.11 34.03
CA PRO A 420 -1.22 30.11 32.83
C PRO A 420 -1.06 28.69 32.27
N GLY A 421 -1.35 28.51 30.98
CA GLY A 421 -1.23 27.21 30.34
C GLY A 421 -1.34 27.27 28.82
N ARG A 422 -1.67 26.16 28.19
CA ARG A 422 -1.72 26.02 26.73
C ARG A 422 -2.81 25.01 26.33
N PRO A 423 -3.29 25.06 25.08
CA PRO A 423 -4.30 24.13 24.62
C PRO A 423 -3.81 22.67 24.61
N GLY A 424 -4.75 21.75 24.78
CA GLY A 424 -4.56 20.35 24.38
C GLY A 424 -4.70 20.19 22.86
N TRP A 425 -4.00 19.23 22.28
CA TRP A 425 -3.92 19.06 20.81
C TRP A 425 -5.29 19.02 20.09
N HIS A 426 -6.30 18.41 20.72
CA HIS A 426 -7.61 18.20 20.10
C HIS A 426 -8.46 19.49 20.03
N ILE A 427 -8.42 20.33 21.08
CA ILE A 427 -9.33 21.49 21.20
C ILE A 427 -9.02 22.58 20.17
N GLU A 428 -7.79 22.60 19.68
CA GLU A 428 -7.33 23.50 18.63
C GLU A 428 -8.20 23.36 17.38
N CYS A 429 -8.35 22.14 16.87
CA CYS A 429 -9.08 21.87 15.63
C CYS A 429 -10.57 22.14 15.76
N SER A 430 -11.19 21.77 16.89
CA SER A 430 -12.59 22.15 17.19
C SER A 430 -12.79 23.67 17.19
N ALA A 431 -11.91 24.42 17.86
CA ALA A 431 -12.02 25.87 17.93
C ALA A 431 -11.82 26.56 16.57
N MET A 432 -10.74 26.23 15.88
CA MET A 432 -10.38 26.84 14.60
C MET A 432 -11.41 26.51 13.51
N SER A 433 -11.83 25.25 13.39
CA SER A 433 -12.81 24.86 12.38
C SER A 433 -14.16 25.53 12.61
N MET A 434 -14.68 25.56 13.86
CA MET A 434 -15.95 26.23 14.16
C MET A 434 -15.89 27.73 13.94
N LYS A 435 -14.76 28.37 14.28
CA LYS A 435 -14.56 29.81 14.08
C LYS A 435 -14.71 30.21 12.61
N HIS A 436 -14.15 29.42 11.70
CA HIS A 436 -14.07 29.79 10.28
C HIS A 436 -15.17 29.17 9.41
N LEU A 437 -15.70 28.00 9.76
CA LEU A 437 -16.70 27.29 8.95
C LEU A 437 -18.10 27.28 9.57
N GLY A 438 -18.22 27.62 10.86
CA GLY A 438 -19.44 27.53 11.65
C GLY A 438 -19.53 26.25 12.48
N GLU A 439 -20.54 26.17 13.34
CA GLU A 439 -20.74 25.05 14.29
C GLU A 439 -20.99 23.69 13.60
N THR A 440 -21.48 23.71 12.37
CA THR A 440 -21.66 22.53 11.51
C THR A 440 -21.15 22.84 10.10
N PHE A 441 -20.35 21.95 9.52
CA PHE A 441 -19.84 22.08 8.14
C PHE A 441 -19.81 20.74 7.38
N ASP A 442 -19.44 20.81 6.09
CA ASP A 442 -19.63 19.70 5.15
C ASP A 442 -18.64 18.56 5.37
N ILE A 443 -17.34 18.83 5.25
CA ILE A 443 -16.30 17.80 5.18
C ILE A 443 -15.22 18.07 6.22
N HIS A 444 -14.94 17.08 7.06
CA HIS A 444 -13.74 17.05 7.88
C HIS A 444 -12.87 15.87 7.46
N GLY A 445 -11.57 16.07 7.31
CA GLY A 445 -10.69 14.94 7.00
C GLY A 445 -9.25 15.01 7.50
N GLY A 446 -8.54 13.91 7.27
CA GLY A 446 -7.16 13.72 7.69
C GLY A 446 -6.65 12.30 7.43
N GLY A 447 -5.51 11.94 8.01
CA GLY A 447 -5.00 10.56 7.98
C GLY A 447 -5.88 9.60 8.77
N ALA A 448 -5.88 8.31 8.41
CA ALA A 448 -6.64 7.28 9.14
C ALA A 448 -6.24 7.12 10.62
N ASP A 449 -5.05 7.57 11.01
CA ASP A 449 -4.63 7.66 12.42
C ASP A 449 -5.30 8.78 13.20
N LEU A 450 -5.88 9.77 12.52
CA LEU A 450 -6.63 10.84 13.18
C LEU A 450 -8.06 10.42 13.54
N ILE A 451 -8.60 9.32 12.97
CA ILE A 451 -9.91 8.77 13.34
C ILE A 451 -10.02 8.63 14.87
N PHE A 452 -8.98 8.07 15.49
CA PHE A 452 -8.91 7.93 16.95
C PHE A 452 -7.47 8.11 17.44
N PRO A 453 -7.24 8.92 18.50
CA PRO A 453 -8.25 9.60 19.30
C PRO A 453 -8.68 10.97 18.73
N HIS A 454 -7.96 11.54 17.77
CA HIS A 454 -8.04 12.97 17.47
C HIS A 454 -9.43 13.47 17.04
N HIS A 455 -9.96 12.98 15.92
CA HIS A 455 -11.25 13.38 15.39
C HIS A 455 -12.43 12.91 16.26
N GLU A 456 -12.30 11.77 16.95
CA GLU A 456 -13.30 11.35 17.95
C GLU A 456 -13.42 12.37 19.10
N ASN A 457 -12.28 12.89 19.56
CA ASN A 457 -12.24 13.92 20.60
C ASN A 457 -12.80 15.25 20.10
N GLU A 458 -12.53 15.62 18.85
CA GLU A 458 -13.11 16.83 18.26
C GLU A 458 -14.63 16.77 18.14
N ILE A 459 -15.18 15.62 17.73
CA ILE A 459 -16.63 15.37 17.75
C ILE A 459 -17.17 15.58 19.17
N ALA A 460 -16.55 14.93 20.16
CA ALA A 460 -17.01 15.00 21.54
C ALA A 460 -16.99 16.44 22.07
N GLN A 461 -15.93 17.20 21.79
CA GLN A 461 -15.81 18.60 22.18
C GLN A 461 -16.84 19.49 21.50
N SER A 462 -16.90 19.44 20.16
CA SER A 462 -17.74 20.34 19.37
C SER A 462 -19.22 20.05 19.58
N GLU A 463 -19.64 18.79 19.62
CA GLU A 463 -21.05 18.44 19.81
C GLU A 463 -21.51 18.63 21.26
N ALA A 464 -20.67 18.36 22.26
CA ALA A 464 -21.00 18.69 23.65
C ALA A 464 -21.08 20.21 23.86
N TYR A 465 -20.20 20.98 23.21
CA TYR A 465 -20.20 22.43 23.29
C TYR A 465 -21.37 23.09 22.55
N THR A 466 -21.80 22.57 21.40
CA THR A 466 -22.85 23.22 20.57
C THR A 466 -24.23 22.58 20.73
N GLY A 467 -24.31 21.30 21.08
CA GLY A 467 -25.52 20.49 21.01
C GLY A 467 -25.99 20.17 19.59
N LYS A 468 -25.15 20.40 18.57
CA LYS A 468 -25.45 20.19 17.15
C LYS A 468 -24.48 19.16 16.55
N PRO A 469 -24.86 18.47 15.45
CA PRO A 469 -23.91 17.65 14.70
C PRO A 469 -22.74 18.50 14.20
N PHE A 470 -21.51 18.03 14.43
CA PHE A 470 -20.32 18.83 14.10
C PHE A 470 -19.98 18.82 12.60
N VAL A 471 -19.99 17.64 11.96
CA VAL A 471 -19.53 17.45 10.58
C VAL A 471 -20.45 16.46 9.87
N ARG A 472 -20.80 16.74 8.60
CA ARG A 472 -21.64 15.84 7.79
C ARG A 472 -20.87 14.64 7.24
N TYR A 473 -19.68 14.86 6.67
CA TYR A 473 -18.87 13.83 6.02
C TYR A 473 -17.44 13.77 6.57
N TRP A 474 -17.07 12.61 7.13
CA TRP A 474 -15.71 12.35 7.63
C TRP A 474 -14.88 11.55 6.62
N ILE A 475 -13.83 12.17 6.06
CA ILE A 475 -12.99 11.60 5.00
C ILE A 475 -11.58 11.31 5.52
N HIS A 476 -11.15 10.05 5.46
CA HIS A 476 -9.81 9.66 5.93
C HIS A 476 -8.99 8.94 4.86
N ASN A 477 -7.74 9.38 4.65
CA ASN A 477 -6.81 8.70 3.75
C ASN A 477 -6.10 7.52 4.44
N GLY A 478 -5.84 6.46 3.68
CA GLY A 478 -5.13 5.27 4.15
C GLY A 478 -3.66 5.53 4.50
N PHE A 479 -3.07 4.58 5.23
CA PHE A 479 -1.67 4.66 5.66
C PHE A 479 -0.67 4.44 4.52
N ILE A 480 0.54 4.96 4.73
CA ILE A 480 1.72 4.51 3.98
C ILE A 480 2.50 3.54 4.86
N THR A 481 2.80 2.36 4.32
CA THR A 481 3.58 1.31 4.97
C THR A 481 4.92 1.12 4.27
N ILE A 482 5.96 0.73 5.01
CA ILE A 482 7.26 0.31 4.48
C ILE A 482 7.58 -1.03 5.11
N ASP A 483 7.83 -2.04 4.28
CA ASP A 483 8.01 -3.43 4.71
C ASP A 483 6.86 -3.90 5.60
N ARG A 484 5.63 -3.43 5.32
CA ARG A 484 4.39 -3.69 6.08
C ARG A 484 4.34 -3.09 7.49
N GLU A 485 5.34 -2.31 7.89
CA GLU A 485 5.29 -1.54 9.12
C GLU A 485 4.84 -0.10 8.84
N LYS A 486 4.10 0.49 9.79
CA LYS A 486 3.78 1.93 9.71
C LYS A 486 5.10 2.70 9.75
N MET A 487 5.24 3.65 8.83
CA MET A 487 6.38 4.57 8.85
C MET A 487 6.48 5.27 10.21
N SER A 488 7.63 5.16 10.87
CA SER A 488 7.91 5.89 12.10
C SER A 488 9.39 6.25 12.22
N LYS A 489 9.68 7.42 12.81
CA LYS A 489 11.07 7.83 13.07
C LYS A 489 11.80 6.86 14.00
N SER A 490 11.10 6.22 14.93
CA SER A 490 11.64 5.24 15.87
C SER A 490 12.09 3.94 15.23
N LEU A 491 11.49 3.55 14.09
CA LEU A 491 11.84 2.33 13.36
C LEU A 491 12.92 2.57 12.29
N GLY A 492 13.40 3.80 12.12
CA GLY A 492 14.41 4.14 11.11
C GLY A 492 13.94 4.03 9.66
N ASN A 493 12.68 3.65 9.41
CA ASN A 493 12.07 3.48 8.09
C ASN A 493 11.38 4.76 7.57
N PHE A 494 11.90 5.94 7.91
CA PHE A 494 11.28 7.23 7.62
C PHE A 494 11.97 7.94 6.45
N PHE A 495 11.24 8.21 5.37
CA PHE A 495 11.74 8.99 4.23
C PHE A 495 11.07 10.36 4.18
N THR A 496 11.89 11.42 4.20
CA THR A 496 11.38 12.78 3.97
C THR A 496 10.96 12.93 2.52
N ILE A 497 10.05 13.87 2.25
CA ILE A 497 9.68 14.23 0.87
C ILE A 497 10.93 14.60 0.08
N ARG A 498 11.84 15.37 0.67
CA ARG A 498 13.08 15.82 0.05
C ARG A 498 14.00 14.68 -0.37
N ASP A 499 14.12 13.64 0.45
CA ASP A 499 14.97 12.50 0.11
C ASP A 499 14.44 11.75 -1.11
N ILE A 500 13.12 11.68 -1.27
CA ILE A 500 12.47 11.10 -2.45
C ILE A 500 12.68 12.01 -3.66
N LEU A 501 12.50 13.33 -3.50
CA LEU A 501 12.64 14.30 -4.59
C LEU A 501 14.06 14.47 -5.13
N LYS A 502 15.08 14.03 -4.38
CA LYS A 502 16.45 13.91 -4.91
C LYS A 502 16.56 12.86 -6.02
N ARG A 503 15.68 11.86 -6.01
CA ARG A 503 15.76 10.67 -6.88
C ARG A 503 14.62 10.59 -7.87
N PHE A 504 13.47 11.19 -7.57
CA PHE A 504 12.26 11.13 -8.40
C PHE A 504 11.68 12.52 -8.61
N ASP A 505 11.11 12.74 -9.79
CA ASP A 505 10.39 13.98 -10.09
C ASP A 505 9.13 14.09 -9.21
N PRO A 506 8.74 15.29 -8.74
CA PRO A 506 7.54 15.45 -7.91
C PRO A 506 6.24 14.93 -8.54
N GLU A 507 6.09 15.02 -9.86
CA GLU A 507 4.93 14.49 -10.59
C GLU A 507 4.88 12.96 -10.51
N VAL A 508 6.04 12.28 -10.45
CA VAL A 508 6.12 10.83 -10.23
C VAL A 508 5.58 10.47 -8.85
N VAL A 509 6.01 11.18 -7.81
CA VAL A 509 5.54 10.97 -6.44
C VAL A 509 4.02 11.18 -6.36
N ARG A 510 3.53 12.22 -7.04
CA ARG A 510 2.09 12.51 -7.11
C ARG A 510 1.31 11.41 -7.82
N VAL A 511 1.74 10.98 -9.02
CA VAL A 511 1.10 9.87 -9.74
C VAL A 511 1.15 8.59 -8.93
N PHE A 512 2.26 8.28 -8.27
CA PHE A 512 2.38 7.13 -7.37
C PHE A 512 1.29 7.15 -6.28
N LEU A 513 1.14 8.27 -5.58
CA LEU A 513 0.13 8.42 -4.51
C LEU A 513 -1.31 8.38 -5.04
N LEU A 514 -1.55 8.82 -6.28
CA LEU A 514 -2.85 8.82 -6.92
C LEU A 514 -3.21 7.50 -7.64
N SER A 515 -2.22 6.62 -7.86
CA SER A 515 -2.40 5.32 -8.53
C SER A 515 -3.11 4.28 -7.67
N THR A 516 -3.32 4.58 -6.39
CA THR A 516 -4.10 3.77 -5.45
C THR A 516 -5.21 4.62 -4.85
N HIS A 517 -6.39 4.03 -4.62
CA HIS A 517 -7.51 4.72 -4.00
C HIS A 517 -7.11 5.37 -2.67
N TYR A 518 -7.56 6.60 -2.41
CA TYR A 518 -7.07 7.39 -1.28
C TYR A 518 -7.25 6.72 0.09
N ARG A 519 -8.28 5.89 0.25
CA ARG A 519 -8.59 5.12 1.47
C ARG A 519 -7.75 3.85 1.66
N SER A 520 -7.21 3.28 0.58
CA SER A 520 -6.47 2.02 0.66
C SER A 520 -5.06 2.26 1.19
N PRO A 521 -4.48 1.35 1.99
CA PRO A 521 -3.07 1.47 2.36
C PRO A 521 -2.20 1.44 1.09
N ILE A 522 -1.11 2.20 1.10
CA ILE A 522 -0.09 2.19 0.04
C ILE A 522 1.19 1.63 0.66
N GLU A 523 1.68 0.54 0.10
CA GLU A 523 3.04 0.10 0.37
C GLU A 523 3.99 1.08 -0.31
N PHE A 524 5.06 1.49 0.34
CA PHE A 524 6.07 2.34 -0.27
C PHE A 524 7.27 1.49 -0.65
N SER A 525 7.53 1.40 -1.95
CA SER A 525 8.76 0.82 -2.46
C SER A 525 9.32 1.67 -3.60
N GLU A 526 10.64 1.61 -3.76
CA GLU A 526 11.31 2.24 -4.89
C GLU A 526 10.80 1.68 -6.23
N GLU A 527 10.45 0.40 -6.26
CA GLU A 527 9.92 -0.26 -7.45
C GLU A 527 8.62 0.37 -7.94
N GLN A 528 7.70 0.71 -7.04
CA GLN A 528 6.44 1.35 -7.42
C GLN A 528 6.64 2.80 -7.89
N LEU A 529 7.62 3.52 -7.34
CA LEU A 529 8.00 4.84 -7.85
C LEU A 529 8.63 4.73 -9.25
N LEU A 530 9.43 3.70 -9.52
CA LEU A 530 9.99 3.41 -10.85
C LEU A 530 8.88 3.08 -11.86
N GLU A 531 7.84 2.34 -11.45
CA GLU A 531 6.67 2.05 -12.29
C GLU A 531 5.83 3.31 -12.57
N ALA A 532 5.62 4.16 -11.57
CA ALA A 532 4.97 5.44 -11.72
C ALA A 532 5.77 6.34 -12.69
N GLU A 533 7.10 6.40 -12.55
CA GLU A 533 7.96 7.16 -13.46
C GLU A 533 7.85 6.67 -14.90
N ALA A 534 7.91 5.36 -15.12
CA ALA A 534 7.73 4.79 -16.46
C ALA A 534 6.35 5.15 -17.04
N SER A 535 5.33 5.32 -16.21
CA SER A 535 3.98 5.69 -16.64
C SER A 535 3.87 7.16 -17.01
N VAL A 536 4.51 8.05 -16.25
CA VAL A 536 4.65 9.47 -16.57
C VAL A 536 5.49 9.66 -17.84
N ASP A 537 6.59 8.93 -17.98
CA ASP A 537 7.45 8.98 -19.17
C ASP A 537 6.72 8.57 -20.44
N ARG A 538 5.87 7.53 -20.39
CA ARG A 538 5.02 7.14 -21.51
C ARG A 538 4.07 8.26 -21.93
N PHE A 539 3.54 9.02 -20.97
CA PHE A 539 2.69 10.17 -21.28
C PHE A 539 3.45 11.23 -22.08
N TYR A 540 4.58 11.70 -21.55
CA TYR A 540 5.35 12.77 -22.19
C TYR A 540 6.02 12.33 -23.50
N THR A 541 6.43 11.07 -23.63
CA THR A 541 6.88 10.49 -24.90
C THR A 541 5.76 10.50 -25.94
N THR A 542 4.52 10.18 -25.54
CA THR A 542 3.36 10.25 -26.45
C THR A 542 3.11 11.70 -26.89
N LEU A 543 3.21 12.66 -25.96
CA LEU A 543 3.05 14.07 -26.28
C LEU A 543 4.14 14.57 -27.25
N GLN A 544 5.39 14.11 -27.09
CA GLN A 544 6.46 14.38 -28.05
C GLN A 544 6.14 13.85 -29.45
N ARG A 545 5.60 12.63 -29.56
CA ARG A 545 5.14 12.07 -30.85
C ARG A 545 4.04 12.93 -31.47
N VAL A 546 3.13 13.46 -30.66
CA VAL A 546 2.07 14.38 -31.10
C VAL A 546 2.64 15.71 -31.59
N GLU A 547 3.62 16.29 -30.88
CA GLU A 547 4.30 17.52 -31.31
C GLU A 547 5.00 17.34 -32.65
N ILE A 548 5.72 16.22 -32.83
CA ILE A 548 6.32 15.86 -34.11
C ILE A 548 5.24 15.73 -35.18
N PHE A 549 4.16 15.00 -34.92
CA PHE A 549 3.05 14.85 -35.85
C PHE A 549 2.45 16.20 -36.30
N LYS A 550 2.24 17.13 -35.37
CA LYS A 550 1.75 18.49 -35.65
C LYS A 550 2.74 19.30 -36.48
N SER A 551 4.05 19.15 -36.23
CA SER A 551 5.10 19.89 -36.97
C SER A 551 5.24 19.49 -38.44
N LEU A 552 4.82 18.27 -38.81
CA LEU A 552 4.91 17.77 -40.19
C LEU A 552 3.93 18.43 -41.17
N GLY A 553 3.00 19.26 -40.66
CA GLY A 553 2.04 20.04 -41.45
C GLY A 553 0.95 19.22 -42.16
N SER A 554 0.05 19.90 -42.87
CA SER A 554 -1.00 19.25 -43.63
C SER A 554 -0.41 18.58 -44.87
N ARG A 555 -0.35 17.24 -44.83
CA ARG A 555 0.01 16.37 -45.96
C ARG A 555 -1.26 15.86 -46.62
N LYS A 556 -1.14 15.28 -47.82
CA LYS A 556 -2.26 14.60 -48.51
C LYS A 556 -3.01 13.71 -47.50
N GLU A 557 -4.33 13.87 -47.46
CA GLU A 557 -5.17 13.23 -46.47
C GLU A 557 -5.03 11.71 -46.55
N ARG A 558 -4.70 11.09 -45.42
CA ARG A 558 -4.60 9.64 -45.29
C ARG A 558 -5.47 9.22 -44.13
N ARG A 559 -6.64 8.68 -44.48
CA ARG A 559 -7.59 8.17 -43.49
C ARG A 559 -7.04 6.95 -42.77
N SER A 560 -7.37 6.85 -41.49
CA SER A 560 -7.08 5.70 -40.65
C SER A 560 -8.38 5.01 -40.22
N PRO A 561 -8.44 3.67 -40.20
CA PRO A 561 -9.58 2.96 -39.62
C PRO A 561 -9.72 3.21 -38.11
N LEU A 562 -8.74 3.85 -37.47
CA LEU A 562 -8.71 4.17 -36.04
C LEU A 562 -9.24 5.58 -35.72
N GLU A 563 -9.68 6.37 -36.70
CA GLU A 563 -10.27 7.70 -36.46
C GLU A 563 -11.50 7.63 -35.55
N GLU A 564 -12.43 6.71 -35.85
CA GLU A 564 -13.67 6.56 -35.09
C GLU A 564 -13.44 5.98 -33.67
N PRO A 565 -12.62 4.93 -33.47
CA PRO A 565 -12.21 4.50 -32.13
C PRO A 565 -11.57 5.59 -31.27
N LEU A 566 -10.71 6.43 -31.86
CA LEU A 566 -10.08 7.54 -31.14
C LEU A 566 -11.11 8.63 -30.77
N ARG A 567 -12.01 8.96 -31.70
CA ARG A 567 -13.11 9.91 -31.46
C ARG A 567 -13.98 9.46 -30.28
N GLN A 568 -14.46 8.22 -30.31
CA GLN A 568 -15.29 7.64 -29.25
C GLN A 568 -14.57 7.60 -27.90
N SER A 569 -13.28 7.24 -27.90
CA SER A 569 -12.47 7.22 -26.68
C SER A 569 -12.24 8.63 -26.10
N THR A 570 -12.11 9.63 -26.98
CA THR A 570 -11.95 11.05 -26.60
C THR A 570 -13.24 11.61 -26.03
N GLU A 571 -14.36 11.45 -26.74
CA GLU A 571 -15.68 11.94 -26.34
C GLU A 571 -16.16 11.31 -25.02
N SER A 572 -15.82 10.04 -24.78
CA SER A 572 -16.19 9.34 -23.55
C SER A 572 -15.26 9.60 -22.36
N LEU A 573 -14.05 10.16 -22.56
CA LEU A 573 -13.07 10.30 -21.46
C LEU A 573 -13.62 11.14 -20.32
N ARG A 574 -14.22 12.30 -20.62
CA ARG A 574 -14.75 13.21 -19.61
C ARG A 574 -15.81 12.53 -18.74
N ALA A 575 -16.79 11.87 -19.35
CA ALA A 575 -17.85 11.18 -18.63
C ALA A 575 -17.31 10.03 -17.75
N ARG A 576 -16.35 9.25 -18.27
CA ARG A 576 -15.73 8.16 -17.51
C ARG A 576 -14.83 8.65 -16.37
N PHE A 577 -14.12 9.76 -16.59
CA PHE A 577 -13.34 10.43 -15.55
C PHE A 577 -14.26 10.92 -14.43
N GLU A 578 -15.35 11.61 -14.78
CA GLU A 578 -16.33 12.07 -13.80
C GLU A 578 -17.00 10.91 -13.08
N GLU A 579 -17.37 9.81 -13.76
CA GLU A 579 -17.93 8.64 -13.08
C GLU A 579 -16.96 8.05 -12.04
N ALA A 580 -15.67 7.95 -12.39
CA ALA A 580 -14.65 7.46 -11.48
C ALA A 580 -14.48 8.39 -10.27
N MET A 581 -14.39 9.69 -10.50
CA MET A 581 -14.22 10.68 -9.44
C MET A 581 -15.49 10.87 -8.59
N ASP A 582 -16.67 10.76 -9.19
CA ASP A 582 -17.97 10.81 -8.51
C ASP A 582 -18.18 9.57 -7.62
N ASP A 583 -17.46 8.49 -7.86
CA ASP A 583 -17.44 7.30 -7.01
C ASP A 583 -16.33 7.36 -5.95
N ASP A 584 -16.47 8.26 -4.98
CA ASP A 584 -15.54 8.40 -3.84
C ASP A 584 -14.12 8.80 -4.25
N PHE A 585 -13.99 9.73 -5.22
CA PHE A 585 -12.70 10.27 -5.68
C PHE A 585 -11.73 9.18 -6.16
N ASN A 586 -12.20 8.23 -6.99
CA ASN A 586 -11.39 7.10 -7.45
C ASN A 586 -10.35 7.49 -8.50
N THR A 587 -9.24 8.08 -8.04
CA THR A 587 -8.14 8.58 -8.88
C THR A 587 -7.42 7.46 -9.64
N ALA A 588 -7.35 6.26 -9.07
CA ALA A 588 -6.72 5.11 -9.73
C ALA A 588 -7.48 4.72 -11.01
N LEU A 589 -8.82 4.66 -10.94
CA LEU A 589 -9.67 4.38 -12.10
C LEU A 589 -9.65 5.55 -13.11
N ALA A 590 -9.68 6.79 -12.62
CA ALA A 590 -9.57 7.98 -13.46
C ALA A 590 -8.26 8.01 -14.27
N LEU A 591 -7.12 7.72 -13.63
CA LEU A 591 -5.82 7.57 -14.30
C LEU A 591 -5.85 6.41 -15.32
N GLY A 592 -6.51 5.29 -15.00
CA GLY A 592 -6.73 4.18 -15.92
C GLY A 592 -7.38 4.61 -17.23
N HIS A 593 -8.48 5.39 -17.16
CA HIS A 593 -9.16 5.92 -18.35
C HIS A 593 -8.28 6.88 -19.16
N MET A 594 -7.44 7.67 -18.50
CA MET A 594 -6.47 8.54 -19.19
C MET A 594 -5.40 7.72 -19.92
N TYR A 595 -4.87 6.66 -19.29
CA TYR A 595 -3.90 5.76 -19.94
C TYR A 595 -4.50 4.97 -21.11
N GLU A 596 -5.78 4.63 -21.05
CA GLU A 596 -6.50 4.03 -22.19
C GLU A 596 -6.50 5.00 -23.38
N LEU A 597 -6.90 6.26 -23.21
CA LEU A 597 -6.87 7.24 -24.30
C LEU A 597 -5.44 7.48 -24.81
N LEU A 598 -4.44 7.50 -23.92
CA LEU A 598 -3.04 7.60 -24.29
C LEU A 598 -2.60 6.44 -25.20
N ARG A 599 -3.05 5.21 -24.90
CA ARG A 599 -2.79 4.05 -25.76
C ARG A 599 -3.46 4.21 -27.11
N GLU A 600 -4.70 4.69 -27.16
CA GLU A 600 -5.43 4.93 -28.40
C GLU A 600 -4.76 5.98 -29.30
N ILE A 601 -4.25 7.06 -28.71
CA ILE A 601 -3.44 8.06 -29.42
C ILE A 601 -2.23 7.41 -30.07
N ASN A 602 -1.48 6.57 -29.33
CA ASN A 602 -0.30 5.91 -29.87
C ASN A 602 -0.66 4.96 -31.03
N ARG A 603 -1.71 4.13 -30.89
CA ARG A 603 -2.19 3.25 -31.97
C ARG A 603 -2.60 4.04 -33.21
N PHE A 604 -3.26 5.17 -33.01
CA PHE A 604 -3.66 6.07 -34.08
C PHE A 604 -2.42 6.63 -34.80
N LEU A 605 -1.43 7.15 -34.08
CA LEU A 605 -0.17 7.64 -34.68
C LEU A 605 0.62 6.54 -35.40
N ASP A 606 0.61 5.29 -34.91
CA ASP A 606 1.27 4.15 -35.55
C ASP A 606 0.66 3.78 -36.91
N SER A 607 -0.63 4.10 -37.13
CA SER A 607 -1.28 3.95 -38.44
C SER A 607 -0.81 4.96 -39.49
N LYS A 608 0.08 5.90 -39.09
CA LYS A 608 0.65 6.98 -39.91
C LYS A 608 -0.43 7.80 -40.64
N PRO A 609 -1.43 8.35 -39.90
CA PRO A 609 -2.48 9.18 -40.48
C PRO A 609 -1.89 10.49 -40.99
N SER A 610 -2.65 11.23 -41.81
CA SER A 610 -2.28 12.59 -42.21
C SER A 610 -3.50 13.40 -42.66
N GLY A 611 -3.38 14.73 -42.60
CA GLY A 611 -4.44 15.67 -42.95
C GLY A 611 -5.11 16.30 -41.73
N ASP A 612 -6.00 17.24 -41.98
CA ASP A 612 -6.56 18.14 -40.96
C ASP A 612 -7.49 17.40 -39.98
N VAL A 613 -8.21 16.37 -40.45
CA VAL A 613 -9.06 15.53 -39.59
C VAL A 613 -8.25 14.83 -38.51
N ALA A 614 -7.11 14.25 -38.88
CA ALA A 614 -6.21 13.59 -37.93
C ALA A 614 -5.58 14.57 -36.94
N LEU A 615 -5.24 15.79 -37.41
CA LEU A 615 -4.73 16.87 -36.55
C LEU A 615 -5.78 17.34 -35.54
N SER A 616 -7.05 17.48 -35.96
CA SER A 616 -8.16 17.82 -35.06
C SER A 616 -8.36 16.75 -33.99
N LEU A 617 -8.49 15.47 -34.40
CA LEU A 617 -8.70 14.35 -33.48
C LEU A 617 -7.62 14.25 -32.40
N ILE A 618 -6.35 14.35 -32.81
CA ILE A 618 -5.23 14.35 -31.85
C ILE A 618 -5.27 15.57 -30.93
N SER A 619 -5.62 16.74 -31.45
CA SER A 619 -5.69 17.96 -30.65
C SER A 619 -6.82 17.90 -29.62
N ASP A 620 -7.96 17.34 -29.98
CA ASP A 620 -9.09 17.14 -29.07
C ASP A 620 -8.76 16.07 -28.01
N ALA A 621 -8.10 14.97 -28.39
CA ALA A 621 -7.66 13.94 -27.45
C ALA A 621 -6.66 14.47 -26.42
N ILE A 622 -5.68 15.27 -26.85
CA ILE A 622 -4.72 15.91 -25.93
C ILE A 622 -5.41 16.96 -25.04
N ARG A 623 -6.38 17.71 -25.58
CA ARG A 623 -7.16 18.66 -24.78
C ARG A 623 -7.90 17.94 -23.66
N ALA A 624 -8.60 16.84 -23.99
CA ALA A 624 -9.30 16.03 -23.00
C ALA A 624 -8.35 15.46 -21.92
N LEU A 625 -7.17 14.96 -22.30
CA LEU A 625 -6.15 14.49 -21.34
C LEU A 625 -5.64 15.61 -20.42
N ARG A 626 -5.40 16.81 -20.97
CA ARG A 626 -4.94 17.96 -20.18
C ARG A 626 -6.02 18.46 -19.23
N GLU A 627 -7.27 18.52 -19.68
CA GLU A 627 -8.42 18.91 -18.86
C GLU A 627 -8.59 17.97 -17.65
N THR A 628 -8.61 16.66 -17.86
CA THR A 628 -8.73 15.69 -16.75
C THR A 628 -7.47 15.64 -15.89
N GLY A 629 -6.29 15.75 -16.51
CA GLY A 629 -5.01 15.83 -15.81
C GLY A 629 -4.88 17.05 -14.90
N ALA A 630 -5.49 18.19 -15.26
CA ALA A 630 -5.44 19.42 -14.48
C ALA A 630 -6.16 19.28 -13.13
N VAL A 631 -7.26 18.53 -13.09
CA VAL A 631 -7.97 18.20 -11.84
C VAL A 631 -7.07 17.43 -10.88
N LEU A 632 -6.27 16.51 -11.41
CA LEU A 632 -5.33 15.71 -10.64
C LEU A 632 -3.97 16.40 -10.44
N ASN A 633 -3.76 17.57 -11.06
CA ASN A 633 -2.49 18.29 -11.19
C ASN A 633 -1.33 17.38 -11.67
N VAL A 634 -1.57 16.67 -12.77
CA VAL A 634 -0.57 15.85 -13.48
C VAL A 634 -0.68 16.11 -14.99
N PHE A 635 0.37 15.78 -15.73
CA PHE A 635 0.41 15.79 -17.19
C PHE A 635 0.23 17.17 -17.85
N GLN A 636 0.69 18.23 -17.16
CA GLN A 636 0.51 19.61 -17.63
C GLN A 636 1.77 20.20 -18.31
N ARG A 637 2.94 19.59 -18.09
CA ARG A 637 4.23 20.11 -18.59
C ARG A 637 4.42 19.83 -20.09
N SER A 638 5.49 20.38 -20.65
CA SER A 638 5.98 20.01 -21.98
C SER A 638 6.90 18.78 -21.91
N PRO A 639 7.07 18.03 -23.02
CA PRO A 639 8.02 16.93 -23.09
C PRO A 639 9.46 17.38 -22.78
N LYS A 640 9.83 18.61 -23.15
CA LYS A 640 11.14 19.19 -22.85
C LYS A 640 11.35 19.37 -21.35
N GLU A 641 10.38 19.93 -20.65
CA GLU A 641 10.47 20.10 -19.19
C GLU A 641 10.56 18.75 -18.47
N TRP A 642 9.79 17.75 -18.90
CA TRP A 642 9.88 16.39 -18.39
C TRP A 642 11.28 15.79 -18.59
N HIS A 643 11.81 15.89 -19.81
CA HIS A 643 13.13 15.38 -20.15
C HIS A 643 14.25 16.01 -19.31
N LEU A 644 14.23 17.34 -19.14
CA LEU A 644 15.17 18.03 -18.26
C LEU A 644 15.06 17.57 -16.80
N SER A 645 13.86 17.24 -16.35
CA SER A 645 13.65 16.71 -15.01
C SER A 645 14.24 15.32 -14.84
N LEU A 646 13.97 14.41 -15.78
CA LEU A 646 14.57 13.07 -15.80
C LEU A 646 16.09 13.14 -15.83
N LEU A 647 16.67 14.06 -16.61
CA LEU A 647 18.11 14.25 -16.64
C LEU A 647 18.65 14.62 -15.25
N ARG A 648 17.99 15.54 -14.54
CA ARG A 648 18.39 15.95 -13.18
C ARG A 648 18.27 14.81 -12.16
N THR A 649 17.21 14.02 -12.22
CA THR A 649 16.94 12.99 -11.20
C THR A 649 17.67 11.68 -11.45
N ARG A 650 17.91 11.30 -12.72
CA ARG A 650 18.55 10.04 -13.10
C ARG A 650 20.01 10.17 -13.51
N VAL A 651 20.41 11.32 -14.05
CA VAL A 651 21.77 11.57 -14.52
C VAL A 651 22.31 12.88 -13.92
N PRO A 652 22.30 13.03 -12.58
CA PRO A 652 22.65 14.30 -11.92
C PRO A 652 24.09 14.78 -12.21
N ASN A 653 24.96 13.88 -12.67
CA ASN A 653 26.39 14.15 -12.92
C ASN A 653 26.73 14.42 -14.40
N MET A 654 25.73 14.65 -15.26
CA MET A 654 25.97 15.04 -16.65
C MET A 654 25.02 16.13 -17.12
N THR A 655 25.57 17.05 -17.91
CA THR A 655 24.83 18.09 -18.63
C THR A 655 24.48 17.63 -20.04
N GLU A 656 23.44 18.24 -20.63
CA GLU A 656 23.05 18.01 -22.02
C GLU A 656 24.23 18.27 -23.00
N GLU A 657 25.06 19.27 -22.71
CA GLU A 657 26.24 19.63 -23.50
C GLU A 657 27.32 18.54 -23.48
N GLU A 658 27.55 17.89 -22.34
CA GLU A 658 28.50 16.78 -22.22
C GLU A 658 28.00 15.53 -22.96
N ILE A 659 26.69 15.28 -22.92
CA ILE A 659 26.07 14.19 -23.67
C ILE A 659 26.23 14.45 -25.17
N GLN A 660 25.95 15.67 -25.61
CA GLN A 660 26.08 16.08 -27.01
C GLN A 660 27.53 15.93 -27.51
N LYS A 661 28.53 16.37 -26.73
CA LYS A 661 29.95 16.17 -27.05
C LYS A 661 30.30 14.69 -27.23
N LYS A 662 29.77 13.80 -26.38
CA LYS A 662 29.99 12.36 -26.52
C LYS A 662 29.33 11.79 -27.77
N ILE A 663 28.13 12.27 -28.14
CA ILE A 663 27.46 11.88 -29.38
C ILE A 663 28.28 12.29 -30.60
N GLU A 664 28.88 13.48 -30.60
CA GLU A 664 29.77 13.97 -31.67
C GLU A 664 31.07 13.16 -31.78
N LEU A 665 31.68 12.81 -30.64
CA LEU A 665 32.84 11.91 -30.61
C LEU A 665 32.49 10.53 -31.17
N ARG A 666 31.31 10.00 -30.84
CA ARG A 666 30.80 8.74 -31.41
C ARG A 666 30.56 8.86 -32.92
N ALA A 667 29.97 9.96 -33.39
CA ALA A 667 29.74 10.19 -34.82
C ALA A 667 31.06 10.25 -35.60
N SER A 668 32.09 10.90 -35.02
CA SER A 668 33.44 10.96 -35.58
C SER A 668 34.09 9.57 -35.66
N ALA A 669 34.02 8.79 -34.59
CA ALA A 669 34.53 7.40 -34.57
C ALA A 669 33.85 6.52 -35.62
N ARG A 670 32.53 6.66 -35.81
CA ARG A 670 31.79 5.95 -36.88
C ARG A 670 32.24 6.38 -38.28
N LYS A 671 32.51 7.67 -38.50
CA LYS A 671 33.02 8.20 -39.76
C LYS A 671 34.41 7.64 -40.09
N GLU A 672 35.24 7.46 -39.08
CA GLU A 672 36.57 6.84 -39.16
C GLU A 672 36.53 5.30 -39.21
N LYS A 673 35.34 4.69 -39.15
CA LYS A 673 35.11 3.23 -39.05
C LYS A 673 35.74 2.58 -37.80
N ASP A 674 35.99 3.36 -36.75
CA ASP A 674 36.37 2.86 -35.43
C ASP A 674 35.11 2.45 -34.63
N TRP A 675 34.61 1.25 -34.96
CA TRP A 675 33.42 0.69 -34.33
C TRP A 675 33.61 0.42 -32.84
N LYS A 676 34.82 0.02 -32.42
CA LYS A 676 35.13 -0.29 -31.02
C LYS A 676 34.99 0.95 -30.15
N ARG A 677 35.53 2.09 -30.60
CA ARG A 677 35.39 3.37 -29.88
C ARG A 677 33.95 3.88 -29.91
N ALA A 678 33.25 3.73 -31.03
CA ALA A 678 31.84 4.12 -31.13
C ALA A 678 30.94 3.32 -30.17
N ASP A 679 31.18 2.01 -30.04
CA ASP A 679 30.47 1.14 -29.11
C ASP A 679 30.83 1.46 -27.65
N ALA A 680 32.10 1.68 -27.34
CA ALA A 680 32.53 2.07 -25.99
C ALA A 680 31.84 3.37 -25.51
N ILE A 681 31.69 4.38 -26.38
CA ILE A 681 30.97 5.62 -26.04
C ILE A 681 29.47 5.35 -25.84
N ARG A 682 28.86 4.50 -26.67
CA ARG A 682 27.44 4.12 -26.50
C ARG A 682 27.23 3.42 -25.17
N ASP A 683 28.12 2.49 -24.82
CA ASP A 683 28.00 1.68 -23.61
C ASP A 683 28.24 2.53 -22.36
N GLU A 684 29.21 3.47 -22.39
CA GLU A 684 29.40 4.45 -21.31
C GLU A 684 28.15 5.31 -21.07
N LEU A 685 27.52 5.81 -22.15
CA LEU A 685 26.28 6.58 -22.05
C LEU A 685 25.14 5.71 -21.53
N LYS A 686 25.04 4.46 -21.98
CA LYS A 686 24.02 3.50 -21.53
C LYS A 686 24.15 3.15 -20.05
N GLU A 687 25.37 2.95 -19.55
CA GLU A 687 25.66 2.73 -18.13
C GLU A 687 25.21 3.92 -17.27
N LYS A 688 25.33 5.14 -17.80
CA LYS A 688 24.85 6.37 -17.16
C LYS A 688 23.34 6.61 -17.37
N GLY A 689 22.61 5.64 -17.94
CA GLY A 689 21.17 5.73 -18.15
C GLY A 689 20.75 6.53 -19.39
N ILE A 690 21.66 6.79 -20.33
CA ILE A 690 21.37 7.50 -21.59
C ILE A 690 21.28 6.48 -22.74
N ILE A 691 20.14 6.45 -23.40
CA ILE A 691 19.88 5.56 -24.55
C ILE A 691 20.06 6.38 -25.82
N LEU A 692 20.89 5.89 -26.74
CA LEU A 692 21.07 6.45 -28.08
C LEU A 692 20.24 5.68 -29.11
N GLU A 693 19.53 6.40 -29.97
CA GLU A 693 18.78 5.84 -31.09
C GLU A 693 19.26 6.49 -32.39
N ASP A 694 19.77 5.69 -33.33
CA ASP A 694 20.24 6.20 -34.62
C ASP A 694 19.04 6.30 -35.58
N THR A 695 18.74 7.51 -36.07
CA THR A 695 17.68 7.78 -37.05
C THR A 695 18.29 8.23 -38.38
N PRO A 696 17.53 8.20 -39.51
CA PRO A 696 18.00 8.74 -40.79
C PRO A 696 18.41 10.22 -40.74
N SER A 697 17.85 10.99 -39.79
CA SER A 697 18.15 12.40 -39.55
C SER A 697 19.29 12.65 -38.55
N GLY A 698 19.86 11.61 -37.93
CA GLY A 698 20.93 11.73 -36.93
C GLY A 698 20.70 10.84 -35.69
N THR A 699 21.66 10.82 -34.77
CA THR A 699 21.53 10.16 -33.47
C THR A 699 20.68 11.02 -32.54
N ILE A 700 19.55 10.49 -32.06
CA ILE A 700 18.77 11.08 -30.96
C ILE A 700 19.12 10.35 -29.66
N TRP A 701 18.86 10.99 -28.53
CA TRP A 701 19.11 10.39 -27.23
C TRP A 701 17.95 10.64 -26.27
N ARG A 702 17.79 9.74 -25.30
CA ARG A 702 16.82 9.88 -24.21
C ARG A 702 17.37 9.35 -22.90
N VAL A 703 16.90 9.91 -21.80
CA VAL A 703 17.15 9.37 -20.46
C VAL A 703 16.28 8.13 -20.26
N LYS A 704 16.85 7.09 -19.63
CA LYS A 704 16.15 5.87 -19.29
C LYS A 704 15.23 6.13 -18.09
N ALA A 705 13.92 6.04 -18.31
CA ALA A 705 12.91 6.09 -17.26
C ALA A 705 12.57 4.68 -16.74
N GLY A 706 12.27 4.57 -15.45
CA GLY A 706 11.87 3.33 -14.79
C GLY A 706 12.96 2.27 -14.66
N HIS A 707 12.55 1.01 -14.48
CA HIS A 707 13.49 -0.12 -14.32
C HIS A 707 14.31 -0.41 -15.58
N GLY A 708 15.57 -0.76 -15.34
CA GLY A 708 16.37 -1.41 -16.36
C GLY A 708 15.90 -2.81 -16.64
N ARG A 709 15.18 -2.99 -17.75
CA ARG A 709 15.37 -4.22 -18.53
C ARG A 709 16.73 -4.19 -19.21
#